data_AF-A0A2P6TI81-F1
#
_entry.id   AF-A0A2P6TI81-F1
#
_cell.length_a   1.000
_cell.length_b   1.000
_cell.length_c   1.000
_cell.angle_alpha   90.00
_cell.angle_beta   90.00
_cell.angle_gamma   90.00
#
_symmetry.space_group_name_H-M   'P 1'
#
loop_
_entity.id
_entity.type
_entity.pdbx_description
1 polymer ?
#
loop_
_entity_poly.entity_id
_entity_poly.type
_entity_poly.pdbx_seq_one_letter_code
_entity_poly.pdbx_strand_id
1 'polypeptide(L)'
;MPTPKTIDDIYDDYKMRRSGLLLALIDDAREFYDACDPKRENLCLYGHPDGNWSVDLPVEEVPPELPEPVLGINFARDGMDRKDWLALCAVHSDAWLYSLAFFYAARFDADGRAELFSLLNQHPTVYEVVTGRVARNKMYKRKVPKQQTAAAQAAIANQAAALAAYEAPDSFVRPGYQAADQPLPTGRLLTVEDVTPALQGRQAELFWPDDGKWYLIQFMSIHLDSRKADVQYATGEVELLDLDEPGHLRRMHSCGRLGAAPALRTARISSSPHRLALARVVAAAAQAGGGGGTAARPKLLWLSTSSQDALTAGLEAGVNTVVFNESQTALAQEWQQLGRFEALTRTADGRLLGADGKQVGRVRLLASPEDLRAAEREAAVVQGVVVMDASDWQIIPAENLVAAYQANPGATLLAAAPDCAAGRVMLEALEAGTDGVLLQTDSPAEVRALAQYVHQRQQAGGAKQRYEAARVTAVRPVGMGDRACVDLCSLLAMGEGMLVGSFARALFLVHSECAESRYIASRPFRVNAGPVHAYLQLPGGRTGYLSELRSGAEVMVADAQGATRTALVGRVKIESRPLVLVEAELPDGEPCSVLLQNAETVRLVGPAPGTSSSASSSSSRGGKDGQAAGGARHTGVAIDESITER
;
A
#
# COMPACT_ATOMS: atom_id res chain seq x y z
N MET A 1 -15.52 -6.48 -31.02
CA MET A 1 -16.54 -7.06 -30.11
C MET A 1 -17.51 -5.94 -29.70
N PRO A 2 -18.81 -6.20 -29.56
CA PRO A 2 -19.75 -5.18 -29.07
C PRO A 2 -19.41 -4.76 -27.63
N THR A 3 -19.57 -3.48 -27.31
CA THR A 3 -19.33 -2.93 -25.96
C THR A 3 -20.17 -3.69 -24.93
N PRO A 4 -19.59 -4.17 -23.81
CA PRO A 4 -20.32 -4.87 -22.76
C PRO A 4 -21.46 -4.01 -22.19
N LYS A 5 -22.64 -4.60 -22.02
CA LYS A 5 -23.86 -3.85 -21.64
C LYS A 5 -24.46 -4.35 -20.32
N THR A 6 -24.47 -5.65 -20.07
CA THR A 6 -25.01 -6.21 -18.82
C THR A 6 -23.91 -6.41 -17.78
N ILE A 7 -24.30 -6.66 -16.53
CA ILE A 7 -23.35 -7.04 -15.45
C ILE A 7 -22.60 -8.31 -15.86
N ASP A 8 -23.30 -9.29 -16.43
CA ASP A 8 -22.72 -10.54 -16.90
C ASP A 8 -21.75 -10.31 -18.07
N ASP A 9 -22.10 -9.45 -19.05
CA ASP A 9 -21.21 -9.13 -20.17
C ASP A 9 -19.90 -8.48 -19.68
N ILE A 10 -19.99 -7.56 -18.71
CA ILE A 10 -18.83 -6.85 -18.15
C ILE A 10 -17.99 -7.83 -17.32
N TYR A 11 -18.63 -8.73 -16.59
CA TYR A 11 -17.94 -9.76 -15.82
C TYR A 11 -17.25 -10.78 -16.74
N ASP A 12 -17.86 -11.15 -17.86
CA ASP A 12 -17.26 -12.01 -18.87
C ASP A 12 -16.06 -11.33 -19.55
N ASP A 13 -16.19 -10.06 -19.94
CA ASP A 13 -15.08 -9.24 -20.47
C ASP A 13 -13.92 -9.17 -19.48
N TYR A 14 -14.20 -8.89 -18.20
CA TYR A 14 -13.18 -8.90 -17.13
C TYR A 14 -12.47 -10.25 -17.03
N LYS A 15 -13.21 -11.37 -17.01
CA LYS A 15 -12.61 -12.71 -16.89
C LYS A 15 -11.69 -13.03 -18.06
N MET A 16 -12.08 -12.65 -19.28
CA MET A 16 -11.27 -12.91 -20.47
C MET A 16 -10.00 -12.07 -20.44
N ARG A 17 -10.10 -10.75 -20.23
CA ARG A 17 -8.92 -9.87 -20.15
C ARG A 17 -7.98 -10.25 -19.02
N ARG A 18 -8.52 -10.60 -17.85
CA ARG A 18 -7.75 -11.13 -16.72
C ARG A 18 -7.03 -12.43 -17.09
N SER A 19 -7.66 -13.29 -17.88
CA SER A 19 -7.03 -14.53 -18.37
C SER A 19 -5.86 -14.25 -19.31
N GLY A 20 -5.98 -13.27 -20.21
CA GLY A 20 -4.88 -12.83 -21.07
C GLY A 20 -3.71 -12.24 -20.28
N LEU A 21 -3.98 -11.42 -19.26
CA LEU A 21 -2.94 -10.87 -18.39
C LEU A 21 -2.22 -11.96 -17.57
N LEU A 22 -2.96 -12.96 -17.08
CA LEU A 22 -2.35 -14.11 -16.40
C LEU A 22 -1.53 -14.98 -17.35
N LEU A 23 -1.96 -15.10 -18.61
CA LEU A 23 -1.19 -15.77 -19.64
C LEU A 23 0.15 -15.03 -19.84
N ALA A 24 0.12 -13.73 -20.07
CA ALA A 24 1.31 -12.88 -20.24
C ALA A 24 2.31 -12.98 -19.07
N LEU A 25 1.81 -12.91 -17.83
CA LEU A 25 2.64 -12.76 -16.63
C LEU A 25 3.09 -14.09 -16.01
N ILE A 26 2.55 -15.23 -16.46
CA ILE A 26 2.85 -16.55 -15.89
C ILE A 26 3.27 -17.53 -16.98
N ASP A 27 2.37 -17.82 -17.92
CA ASP A 27 2.54 -18.88 -18.90
C ASP A 27 3.51 -18.42 -20.01
N ASP A 28 3.34 -17.19 -20.50
CA ASP A 28 4.15 -16.55 -21.54
C ASP A 28 5.14 -15.52 -20.97
N ALA A 29 5.47 -15.61 -19.68
CA ALA A 29 6.28 -14.64 -18.95
C ALA A 29 7.66 -14.38 -19.57
N ARG A 30 8.16 -15.29 -20.42
CA ARG A 30 9.39 -15.08 -21.20
C ARG A 30 9.15 -14.25 -22.44
N GLU A 31 8.11 -14.56 -23.20
CA GLU A 31 7.75 -13.83 -24.43
C GLU A 31 7.34 -12.40 -24.08
N PHE A 32 6.59 -12.22 -23.00
CA PHE A 32 6.26 -10.91 -22.44
C PHE A 32 7.51 -10.12 -22.03
N TYR A 33 8.45 -10.76 -21.33
CA TYR A 33 9.70 -10.13 -20.91
C TYR A 33 10.54 -9.66 -22.12
N ASP A 34 10.63 -10.51 -23.14
CA ASP A 34 11.38 -10.23 -24.37
C ASP A 34 10.72 -9.11 -25.20
N ALA A 35 9.38 -9.04 -25.22
CA ALA A 35 8.62 -7.99 -25.91
C ALA A 35 8.79 -6.59 -25.25
N CYS A 36 9.01 -6.55 -23.94
CA CYS A 36 9.21 -5.32 -23.16
C CYS A 36 10.66 -4.77 -23.25
N ASP A 37 11.15 -4.49 -24.44
CA ASP A 37 12.50 -3.91 -24.63
C ASP A 37 12.57 -2.47 -24.05
N PRO A 38 13.47 -2.19 -23.08
CA PRO A 38 13.66 -0.86 -22.50
C PRO A 38 14.18 0.19 -23.49
N LYS A 39 14.69 -0.24 -24.65
CA LYS A 39 15.14 0.66 -25.73
C LYS A 39 14.02 1.11 -26.65
N ARG A 40 12.85 0.47 -26.58
CA ARG A 40 11.64 0.92 -27.29
C ARG A 40 11.01 2.07 -26.50
N GLU A 41 10.12 2.80 -27.17
CA GLU A 41 9.24 3.78 -26.54
C GLU A 41 8.43 3.16 -25.40
N ASN A 42 7.76 3.98 -24.59
CA ASN A 42 7.06 3.50 -23.40
C ASN A 42 5.90 2.57 -23.79
N LEU A 43 5.98 1.30 -23.39
CA LEU A 43 5.01 0.26 -23.74
C LEU A 43 3.98 0.06 -22.62
N CYS A 44 2.82 -0.47 -23.00
CA CYS A 44 1.73 -0.90 -22.12
C CYS A 44 1.48 -2.41 -22.30
N LEU A 45 0.97 -3.09 -21.25
CA LEU A 45 0.46 -4.46 -21.35
C LEU A 45 -1.08 -4.42 -21.44
N TYR A 46 -1.62 -4.99 -22.51
CA TYR A 46 -3.06 -5.10 -22.74
C TYR A 46 -3.54 -6.54 -22.57
N GLY A 47 -4.68 -6.70 -21.89
CA GLY A 47 -5.48 -7.92 -21.91
C GLY A 47 -6.72 -7.75 -22.79
N HIS A 48 -6.96 -8.69 -23.69
CA HIS A 48 -8.02 -8.60 -24.69
C HIS A 48 -9.26 -9.43 -24.33
N PRO A 49 -10.46 -9.08 -24.84
CA PRO A 49 -11.71 -9.80 -24.56
C PRO A 49 -11.75 -11.25 -25.06
N ASP A 50 -10.81 -11.64 -25.92
CA ASP A 50 -10.64 -13.01 -26.43
C ASP A 50 -9.77 -13.88 -25.51
N GLY A 51 -9.22 -13.30 -24.43
CA GLY A 51 -8.33 -14.00 -23.52
C GLY A 51 -6.86 -13.95 -23.91
N ASN A 52 -6.51 -13.16 -24.91
CA ASN A 52 -5.12 -12.96 -25.34
C ASN A 52 -4.52 -11.68 -24.73
N TRP A 53 -3.22 -11.47 -24.94
CA TRP A 53 -2.51 -10.27 -24.49
C TRP A 53 -1.66 -9.66 -25.61
N SER A 54 -1.34 -8.37 -25.49
CA SER A 54 -0.36 -7.70 -26.35
C SER A 54 0.45 -6.65 -25.60
N VAL A 55 1.61 -6.29 -26.15
CA VAL A 55 2.48 -5.22 -25.65
C VAL A 55 2.64 -4.19 -26.75
N ASP A 56 1.97 -3.05 -26.57
CA ASP A 56 1.84 -2.01 -27.59
C ASP A 56 1.99 -0.62 -26.97
N LEU A 57 2.10 0.40 -27.83
CA LEU A 57 2.07 1.80 -27.43
C LEU A 57 0.66 2.19 -26.90
N PRO A 58 0.54 3.22 -26.06
CA PRO A 58 -0.75 3.79 -25.70
C PRO A 58 -1.46 4.32 -26.95
N VAL A 59 -2.80 4.33 -26.94
CA VAL A 59 -3.57 4.86 -28.06
C VAL A 59 -3.32 6.37 -28.20
N GLU A 60 -3.06 6.84 -29.43
CA GLU A 60 -2.76 8.26 -29.71
C GLU A 60 -3.99 9.19 -29.65
N GLU A 61 -5.19 8.63 -29.55
CA GLU A 61 -6.45 9.39 -29.53
C GLU A 61 -6.63 10.17 -28.22
N VAL A 62 -6.96 11.47 -28.34
CA VAL A 62 -7.12 12.38 -27.19
C VAL A 62 -8.55 12.96 -27.16
N PRO A 63 -9.39 12.61 -26.16
CA PRO A 63 -9.18 11.61 -25.11
C PRO A 63 -9.42 10.16 -25.61
N PRO A 64 -8.74 9.15 -25.03
CA PRO A 64 -8.97 7.76 -25.39
C PRO A 64 -10.37 7.31 -24.98
N GLU A 65 -10.98 6.41 -25.77
CA GLU A 65 -12.33 5.90 -25.51
C GLU A 65 -12.40 4.97 -24.29
N LEU A 66 -11.30 4.28 -23.96
CA LEU A 66 -11.21 3.35 -22.83
C LEU A 66 -10.09 3.78 -21.87
N PRO A 67 -10.18 3.42 -20.58
CA PRO A 67 -9.06 3.59 -19.66
C PRO A 67 -7.79 2.89 -20.17
N GLU A 68 -6.67 3.60 -20.15
CA GLU A 68 -5.37 3.09 -20.60
C GLU A 68 -4.65 2.31 -19.48
N PRO A 69 -3.94 1.22 -19.81
CA PRO A 69 -3.02 0.56 -18.87
C PRO A 69 -1.85 1.47 -18.49
N VAL A 70 -1.04 1.03 -17.51
CA VAL A 70 0.15 1.77 -17.11
C VAL A 70 1.16 1.85 -18.26
N LEU A 71 1.66 3.06 -18.49
CA LEU A 71 2.65 3.37 -19.52
C LEU A 71 4.07 3.20 -18.99
N GLY A 72 4.95 2.58 -19.79
CA GLY A 72 6.39 2.52 -19.53
C GLY A 72 6.81 1.32 -18.69
N ILE A 73 6.08 0.20 -18.75
CA ILE A 73 6.44 -1.04 -18.02
C ILE A 73 7.82 -1.57 -18.41
N ASN A 74 8.26 -1.30 -19.63
CA ASN A 74 9.56 -1.71 -20.16
C ASN A 74 10.73 -0.93 -19.55
N PHE A 75 10.53 0.32 -19.08
CA PHE A 75 11.61 1.14 -18.51
C PHE A 75 12.17 0.54 -17.21
N ALA A 76 11.29 -0.02 -16.38
CA ALA A 76 11.66 -0.59 -15.08
C ALA A 76 12.13 -2.05 -15.17
N ARG A 77 12.07 -2.69 -16.35
CA ARG A 77 12.31 -4.14 -16.53
C ARG A 77 13.70 -4.58 -16.05
N ASP A 78 14.74 -3.85 -16.47
CA ASP A 78 16.14 -4.22 -16.20
C ASP A 78 16.66 -3.63 -14.88
N GLY A 79 15.86 -2.78 -14.21
CA GLY A 79 16.21 -2.10 -12.95
C GLY A 79 15.82 -2.85 -11.67
N MET A 80 15.20 -4.03 -11.78
CA MET A 80 14.75 -4.83 -10.63
C MET A 80 14.75 -6.33 -10.96
N ASP A 81 14.61 -7.16 -9.93
CA ASP A 81 14.49 -8.61 -10.10
C ASP A 81 13.26 -8.94 -10.96
N ARG A 82 13.43 -9.88 -11.90
CA ARG A 82 12.37 -10.26 -12.86
C ARG A 82 11.04 -10.63 -12.19
N LYS A 83 11.09 -11.27 -11.01
CA LYS A 83 9.89 -11.64 -10.25
C LYS A 83 9.18 -10.41 -9.69
N ASP A 84 9.92 -9.41 -9.24
CA ASP A 84 9.38 -8.17 -8.69
C ASP A 84 8.82 -7.29 -9.81
N TRP A 85 9.48 -7.27 -10.97
CA TRP A 85 8.95 -6.61 -12.17
C TRP A 85 7.63 -7.24 -12.65
N LEU A 86 7.54 -8.57 -12.70
CA LEU A 86 6.30 -9.26 -13.05
C LEU A 86 5.19 -8.98 -12.02
N ALA A 87 5.55 -8.90 -10.73
CA ALA A 87 4.61 -8.55 -9.67
C ALA A 87 4.13 -7.10 -9.78
N LEU A 88 5.02 -6.15 -10.13
CA LEU A 88 4.67 -4.76 -10.39
C LEU A 88 3.70 -4.63 -11.57
N CYS A 89 3.99 -5.32 -12.68
CA CYS A 89 3.09 -5.39 -13.83
C CYS A 89 1.71 -5.92 -13.43
N ALA A 90 1.67 -6.97 -12.59
CA ALA A 90 0.43 -7.55 -12.10
C ALA A 90 -0.44 -6.56 -11.30
N VAL A 91 0.15 -5.77 -10.39
CA VAL A 91 -0.59 -4.76 -9.60
C VAL A 91 -1.22 -3.70 -10.52
N HIS A 92 -0.48 -3.22 -11.51
CA HIS A 92 -1.00 -2.24 -12.46
C HIS A 92 -2.08 -2.83 -13.38
N SER A 93 -1.92 -4.09 -13.79
CA SER A 93 -2.95 -4.82 -14.54
C SER A 93 -4.24 -5.00 -13.75
N ASP A 94 -4.17 -5.29 -12.44
CA ASP A 94 -5.34 -5.34 -11.56
C ASP A 94 -6.07 -4.00 -11.52
N ALA A 95 -5.35 -2.90 -11.30
CA ALA A 95 -5.94 -1.56 -11.28
C ALA A 95 -6.62 -1.19 -12.61
N TRP A 96 -5.99 -1.54 -13.73
CA TRP A 96 -6.53 -1.31 -15.07
C TRP A 96 -7.81 -2.11 -15.34
N LEU A 97 -7.84 -3.40 -14.98
CA LEU A 97 -9.04 -4.25 -15.12
C LEU A 97 -10.23 -3.69 -14.34
N TYR A 98 -10.00 -3.20 -13.12
CA TYR A 98 -11.04 -2.54 -12.32
C TYR A 98 -11.51 -1.24 -12.98
N SER A 99 -10.58 -0.41 -13.46
CA SER A 99 -10.92 0.84 -14.15
C SER A 99 -11.80 0.58 -15.38
N LEU A 100 -11.47 -0.45 -16.17
CA LEU A 100 -12.22 -0.80 -17.37
C LEU A 100 -13.61 -1.38 -17.06
N ALA A 101 -13.71 -2.29 -16.08
CA ALA A 101 -14.99 -2.84 -15.66
C ALA A 101 -15.94 -1.76 -15.14
N PHE A 102 -15.44 -0.83 -14.34
CA PHE A 102 -16.25 0.28 -13.80
C PHE A 102 -16.50 1.41 -14.80
N PHE A 103 -15.69 1.53 -15.85
CA PHE A 103 -15.99 2.38 -17.00
C PHE A 103 -17.26 1.89 -17.72
N TYR A 104 -17.36 0.59 -18.01
CA TYR A 104 -18.59 0.02 -18.60
C TYR A 104 -19.79 0.06 -17.63
N ALA A 105 -19.54 -0.08 -16.33
CA ALA A 105 -20.56 -0.02 -15.29
C ALA A 105 -21.00 1.41 -14.90
N ALA A 106 -20.48 2.46 -15.55
CA ALA A 106 -20.79 3.86 -15.21
C ALA A 106 -22.29 4.18 -15.25
N ARG A 107 -23.06 3.43 -16.04
CA ARG A 107 -24.52 3.56 -16.19
C ARG A 107 -25.35 2.82 -15.14
N PHE A 108 -24.74 1.91 -14.38
CA PHE A 108 -25.46 1.17 -13.34
C PHE A 108 -25.66 2.03 -12.09
N ASP A 109 -26.62 1.66 -11.27
CA ASP A 109 -26.85 2.27 -9.96
C ASP A 109 -25.88 1.70 -8.90
N ALA A 110 -26.09 2.05 -7.63
CA ALA A 110 -25.23 1.58 -6.55
C ALA A 110 -25.26 0.05 -6.38
N ASP A 111 -26.45 -0.55 -6.49
CA ASP A 111 -26.65 -1.99 -6.29
C ASP A 111 -26.02 -2.78 -7.44
N GLY A 112 -26.21 -2.37 -8.70
CA GLY A 112 -25.59 -3.01 -9.84
C GLY A 112 -24.06 -2.92 -9.84
N ARG A 113 -23.49 -1.80 -9.33
CA ARG A 113 -22.03 -1.68 -9.13
C ARG A 113 -21.53 -2.54 -7.98
N ALA A 114 -22.28 -2.68 -6.90
CA ALA A 114 -21.94 -3.55 -5.78
C ALA A 114 -22.01 -5.03 -6.16
N GLU A 115 -23.01 -5.42 -6.96
CA GLU A 115 -23.11 -6.76 -7.53
C GLU A 115 -21.92 -7.07 -8.44
N LEU A 116 -21.58 -6.16 -9.37
CA LEU A 116 -20.39 -6.32 -10.21
C LEU A 116 -19.12 -6.45 -9.37
N PHE A 117 -18.91 -5.58 -8.39
CA PHE A 117 -17.74 -5.66 -7.49
C PHE A 117 -17.65 -7.01 -6.77
N SER A 118 -18.79 -7.54 -6.31
CA SER A 118 -18.89 -8.85 -5.69
C SER A 118 -18.50 -9.97 -6.66
N LEU A 119 -18.89 -9.89 -7.94
CA LEU A 119 -18.47 -10.83 -8.98
C LEU A 119 -16.96 -10.74 -9.26
N LEU A 120 -16.41 -9.53 -9.39
CA LEU A 120 -14.97 -9.34 -9.63
C LEU A 120 -14.11 -9.92 -8.49
N ASN A 121 -14.50 -9.66 -7.23
CA ASN A 121 -13.79 -10.16 -6.04
C ASN A 121 -13.92 -11.67 -5.79
N GLN A 122 -14.70 -12.40 -6.59
CA GLN A 122 -14.66 -13.88 -6.53
C GLN A 122 -13.34 -14.44 -7.08
N HIS A 123 -12.59 -13.64 -7.83
CA HIS A 123 -11.30 -14.02 -8.38
C HIS A 123 -10.16 -13.45 -7.54
N PRO A 124 -9.10 -14.24 -7.28
CA PRO A 124 -7.85 -13.69 -6.80
C PRO A 124 -7.34 -12.61 -7.76
N THR A 125 -6.69 -11.59 -7.24
CA THR A 125 -6.01 -10.58 -8.06
C THR A 125 -4.94 -11.22 -8.95
N VAL A 126 -4.62 -10.59 -10.09
CA VAL A 126 -3.51 -11.02 -10.95
C VAL A 126 -2.23 -11.09 -10.12
N TYR A 127 -2.01 -10.10 -9.26
CA TYR A 127 -0.87 -10.07 -8.32
C TYR A 127 -0.82 -11.28 -7.38
N GLU A 128 -1.93 -11.66 -6.73
CA GLU A 128 -1.95 -12.81 -5.83
C GLU A 128 -1.63 -14.13 -6.54
N VAL A 129 -1.99 -14.25 -7.82
CA VAL A 129 -1.68 -15.44 -8.63
C VAL A 129 -0.22 -15.42 -9.08
N VAL A 130 0.29 -14.28 -9.59
CA VAL A 130 1.68 -14.14 -10.08
C VAL A 130 2.69 -14.30 -8.94
N THR A 131 2.40 -13.78 -7.74
CA THR A 131 3.26 -13.92 -6.56
C THR A 131 3.13 -15.26 -5.85
N GLY A 132 2.22 -16.14 -6.29
CA GLY A 132 2.00 -17.44 -5.70
C GLY A 132 1.30 -17.43 -4.33
N ARG A 133 0.73 -16.29 -3.91
CA ARG A 133 -0.07 -16.18 -2.68
C ARG A 133 -1.36 -17.00 -2.74
N VAL A 134 -1.88 -17.26 -3.95
CA VAL A 134 -3.04 -18.14 -4.17
C VAL A 134 -2.73 -19.22 -5.21
N ALA A 135 -2.91 -20.49 -4.82
CA ALA A 135 -2.76 -21.62 -5.73
C ALA A 135 -3.87 -21.62 -6.82
N ARG A 136 -3.47 -21.80 -8.09
CA ARG A 136 -4.33 -21.77 -9.30
C ARG A 136 -5.56 -22.69 -9.23
N ASN A 137 -5.54 -23.73 -8.38
CA ASN A 137 -6.60 -24.75 -8.24
C ASN A 137 -7.79 -24.38 -7.34
N LYS A 138 -7.86 -23.17 -6.75
CA LYS A 138 -9.03 -22.70 -5.98
C LYS A 138 -10.13 -22.02 -6.83
N MET A 139 -10.03 -22.07 -8.16
CA MET A 139 -10.84 -21.29 -9.11
C MET A 139 -12.33 -21.70 -9.27
N TYR A 140 -12.83 -22.79 -8.66
CA TYR A 140 -14.22 -23.25 -8.85
C TYR A 140 -14.90 -23.81 -7.59
N LYS A 141 -14.73 -23.19 -6.42
CA LYS A 141 -15.59 -23.49 -5.26
C LYS A 141 -16.49 -22.31 -4.93
N ARG A 142 -17.69 -22.31 -5.51
CA ARG A 142 -18.79 -21.41 -5.16
C ARG A 142 -19.14 -21.59 -3.68
N LYS A 143 -18.83 -20.61 -2.83
CA LYS A 143 -19.33 -20.57 -1.44
C LYS A 143 -20.74 -19.98 -1.46
N VAL A 144 -21.75 -20.81 -1.19
CA VAL A 144 -23.13 -20.35 -0.98
C VAL A 144 -23.31 -19.96 0.50
N PRO A 145 -23.92 -18.81 0.83
CA PRO A 145 -24.17 -18.41 2.22
C PRO A 145 -25.21 -19.30 2.92
N LYS A 146 -25.02 -19.53 4.22
CA LYS A 146 -25.89 -20.34 5.09
C LYS A 146 -27.18 -19.60 5.44
N GLN A 147 -28.34 -20.20 5.19
CA GLN A 147 -29.52 -20.12 6.07
C GLN A 147 -30.37 -21.42 5.96
N GLN A 148 -30.93 -21.82 7.10
CA GLN A 148 -31.41 -23.16 7.46
C GLN A 148 -32.84 -23.47 6.96
N THR A 149 -33.18 -24.74 6.70
CA THR A 149 -34.19 -25.52 7.46
C THR A 149 -34.40 -26.95 6.90
N ALA A 150 -34.88 -27.83 7.78
CA ALA A 150 -34.83 -29.30 7.74
C ALA A 150 -35.70 -30.03 6.68
N ALA A 151 -36.21 -29.36 5.65
CA ALA A 151 -36.97 -30.01 4.58
C ALA A 151 -36.09 -30.74 3.53
N ALA A 152 -34.78 -30.43 3.49
CA ALA A 152 -33.87 -30.96 2.48
C ALA A 152 -33.40 -32.42 2.72
N GLN A 153 -33.54 -32.96 3.93
CA GLN A 153 -33.03 -34.32 4.22
C GLN A 153 -33.88 -35.44 3.60
N ALA A 154 -35.17 -35.19 3.33
CA ALA A 154 -36.03 -36.18 2.65
C ALA A 154 -35.87 -36.18 1.13
N ALA A 155 -35.45 -35.06 0.53
CA ALA A 155 -35.21 -34.97 -0.92
C ALA A 155 -33.88 -35.63 -1.34
N ILE A 156 -32.87 -35.61 -0.47
CA ILE A 156 -31.54 -36.17 -0.74
C ILE A 156 -31.57 -37.70 -0.88
N ALA A 157 -32.44 -38.39 -0.15
CA ALA A 157 -32.56 -39.86 -0.23
C ALA A 157 -33.11 -40.34 -1.59
N ASN A 158 -34.08 -39.61 -2.17
CA ASN A 158 -34.66 -39.96 -3.46
C ASN A 158 -33.80 -39.50 -4.66
N GLN A 159 -32.91 -38.52 -4.47
CA GLN A 159 -32.02 -38.04 -5.53
C GLN A 159 -30.72 -38.86 -5.64
N ALA A 160 -30.31 -39.55 -4.57
CA ALA A 160 -29.17 -40.48 -4.59
C ALA A 160 -29.44 -41.74 -5.43
N ALA A 161 -30.69 -42.19 -5.53
CA ALA A 161 -31.07 -43.33 -6.38
C ALA A 161 -31.15 -42.95 -7.88
N ALA A 162 -31.44 -41.68 -8.20
CA ALA A 162 -31.48 -41.18 -9.58
C ALA A 162 -30.11 -40.81 -10.15
N LEU A 163 -29.12 -40.51 -9.29
CA LEU A 163 -27.72 -40.25 -9.69
C LEU A 163 -26.90 -41.51 -9.99
N ALA A 164 -27.43 -42.71 -9.72
CA ALA A 164 -26.78 -43.98 -10.07
C ALA A 164 -26.99 -44.41 -11.53
N ALA A 165 -27.77 -43.66 -12.33
CA ALA A 165 -28.16 -44.05 -13.69
C ALA A 165 -27.79 -43.04 -14.80
N TYR A 166 -26.82 -42.14 -14.57
CA TYR A 166 -26.37 -41.19 -15.60
C TYR A 166 -24.85 -41.02 -15.55
N GLU A 167 -24.12 -41.84 -16.31
CA GLU A 167 -22.72 -41.60 -16.65
C GLU A 167 -22.65 -40.47 -17.69
N ALA A 168 -21.94 -39.39 -17.35
CA ALA A 168 -21.64 -38.32 -18.30
C ALA A 168 -20.53 -38.76 -19.25
N PRO A 169 -20.58 -38.40 -20.55
CA PRO A 169 -19.61 -38.86 -21.53
C PRO A 169 -18.21 -38.30 -21.25
N ASP A 170 -17.23 -39.20 -21.34
CA ASP A 170 -15.81 -38.90 -21.25
C ASP A 170 -15.41 -37.91 -22.35
N SER A 171 -14.90 -36.74 -21.97
CA SER A 171 -14.67 -35.60 -22.89
C SER A 171 -13.63 -35.86 -23.98
N PHE A 172 -12.91 -36.99 -23.91
CA PHE A 172 -11.91 -37.41 -24.89
C PHE A 172 -12.44 -38.37 -25.96
N VAL A 173 -13.43 -39.22 -25.64
CA VAL A 173 -13.98 -40.20 -26.59
C VAL A 173 -14.81 -39.48 -27.65
N ARG A 174 -14.51 -39.75 -28.92
CA ARG A 174 -15.13 -39.12 -30.09
C ARG A 174 -15.88 -40.17 -30.89
N PRO A 175 -17.21 -40.27 -30.73
CA PRO A 175 -18.02 -41.19 -31.53
C PRO A 175 -17.81 -40.95 -33.03
N GLY A 176 -17.32 -41.96 -33.75
CA GLY A 176 -17.05 -41.87 -35.19
C GLY A 176 -15.64 -41.38 -35.58
N TYR A 177 -14.70 -41.28 -34.64
CA TYR A 177 -13.30 -40.99 -34.95
C TYR A 177 -12.69 -42.06 -35.89
N GLN A 178 -11.95 -41.61 -36.90
CA GLN A 178 -11.19 -42.45 -37.82
C GLN A 178 -9.69 -42.12 -37.71
N ALA A 179 -8.86 -43.15 -37.71
CA ALA A 179 -7.41 -43.02 -37.71
C ALA A 179 -6.91 -42.34 -38.99
N ALA A 180 -5.88 -41.50 -38.87
CA ALA A 180 -5.38 -40.66 -39.94
C ALA A 180 -4.23 -41.34 -40.71
N ASP A 181 -4.12 -41.10 -42.02
CA ASP A 181 -3.03 -41.63 -42.85
C ASP A 181 -1.70 -40.89 -42.63
N GLN A 182 -1.73 -39.69 -42.04
CA GLN A 182 -0.56 -38.88 -41.68
C GLN A 182 -0.74 -38.24 -40.30
N PRO A 183 0.33 -38.06 -39.53
CA PRO A 183 0.27 -37.41 -38.23
C PRO A 183 0.09 -35.90 -38.38
N LEU A 184 -0.39 -35.24 -37.33
CA LEU A 184 -0.56 -33.79 -37.35
C LEU A 184 0.78 -33.05 -37.54
N PRO A 185 0.79 -31.90 -38.25
CA PRO A 185 2.01 -31.13 -38.52
C PRO A 185 2.68 -30.57 -37.26
N THR A 186 1.92 -30.45 -36.17
CA THR A 186 2.30 -29.81 -34.91
C THR A 186 2.91 -30.78 -33.89
N GLY A 187 3.22 -32.02 -34.27
CA GLY A 187 3.80 -33.03 -33.37
C GLY A 187 5.33 -33.12 -33.43
N ARG A 188 5.97 -33.58 -32.36
CA ARG A 188 7.36 -34.11 -32.38
C ARG A 188 7.38 -35.53 -31.80
N LEU A 189 8.33 -36.37 -32.22
CA LEU A 189 8.48 -37.71 -31.62
C LEU A 189 8.80 -37.58 -30.13
N LEU A 190 8.17 -38.41 -29.31
CA LEU A 190 8.53 -38.53 -27.91
C LEU A 190 9.93 -39.15 -27.79
N THR A 191 10.78 -38.56 -26.96
CA THR A 191 12.06 -39.17 -26.60
C THR A 191 11.96 -39.81 -25.22
N VAL A 192 12.96 -40.62 -24.87
CA VAL A 192 13.06 -41.24 -23.54
C VAL A 192 13.02 -40.19 -22.42
N GLU A 193 13.52 -38.97 -22.67
CA GLU A 193 13.51 -37.86 -21.73
C GLU A 193 12.13 -37.23 -21.53
N ASP A 194 11.19 -37.42 -22.47
CA ASP A 194 9.82 -36.95 -22.33
C ASP A 194 8.97 -37.85 -21.42
N VAL A 195 9.41 -39.09 -21.15
CA VAL A 195 8.69 -40.07 -20.33
C VAL A 195 8.79 -39.70 -18.84
N THR A 196 7.88 -38.83 -18.43
CA THR A 196 7.77 -38.31 -17.06
C THR A 196 6.31 -38.33 -16.60
N PRO A 197 6.02 -38.19 -15.29
CA PRO A 197 4.64 -38.12 -14.80
C PRO A 197 3.81 -36.99 -15.45
N ALA A 198 4.47 -35.98 -16.02
CA ALA A 198 3.84 -34.86 -16.70
C ALA A 198 3.17 -35.22 -18.05
N LEU A 199 3.31 -36.46 -18.53
CA LEU A 199 2.56 -36.96 -19.69
C LEU A 199 1.14 -37.41 -19.31
N GLN A 200 0.84 -37.65 -18.02
CA GLN A 200 -0.49 -38.08 -17.60
C GLN A 200 -1.54 -36.99 -17.91
N GLY A 201 -2.63 -37.40 -18.56
CA GLY A 201 -3.71 -36.52 -19.05
C GLY A 201 -3.42 -35.85 -20.39
N ARG A 202 -2.22 -36.02 -20.97
CA ARG A 202 -1.89 -35.44 -22.28
C ARG A 202 -2.29 -36.35 -23.44
N GLN A 203 -2.50 -35.73 -24.60
CA GLN A 203 -2.81 -36.41 -25.86
C GLN A 203 -1.57 -36.59 -26.72
N ALA A 204 -1.51 -37.69 -27.45
CA ALA A 204 -0.45 -38.03 -28.39
C ALA A 204 -1.03 -38.80 -29.58
N GLU A 205 -0.25 -38.89 -30.65
CA GLU A 205 -0.57 -39.71 -31.81
C GLU A 205 0.32 -40.96 -31.79
N LEU A 206 -0.30 -42.14 -31.85
CA LEU A 206 0.37 -43.43 -31.93
C LEU A 206 0.28 -43.96 -33.36
N PHE A 207 1.41 -44.29 -33.96
CA PHE A 207 1.48 -44.95 -35.26
C PHE A 207 1.34 -46.46 -35.11
N TRP A 208 0.44 -47.07 -35.88
CA TRP A 208 0.28 -48.52 -35.95
C TRP A 208 0.86 -49.07 -37.27
N PRO A 209 1.89 -49.92 -37.23
CA PRO A 209 2.56 -50.39 -38.44
C PRO A 209 1.71 -51.32 -39.34
N ASP A 210 0.76 -52.07 -38.76
CA ASP A 210 0.01 -53.11 -39.50
C ASP A 210 -0.98 -52.52 -40.51
N ASP A 211 -1.55 -51.36 -40.22
CA ASP A 211 -2.48 -50.66 -41.10
C ASP A 211 -1.92 -49.32 -41.62
N GLY A 212 -0.75 -48.91 -41.12
CA GLY A 212 -0.05 -47.69 -41.53
C GLY A 212 -0.72 -46.41 -41.08
N LYS A 213 -1.53 -46.44 -40.01
CA LYS A 213 -2.33 -45.29 -39.57
C LYS A 213 -1.90 -44.70 -38.23
N TRP A 214 -2.33 -43.47 -37.98
CA TRP A 214 -2.10 -42.70 -36.77
C TRP A 214 -3.38 -42.57 -35.95
N TYR A 215 -3.26 -42.95 -34.68
CA TYR A 215 -4.36 -43.02 -33.72
C TYR A 215 -4.19 -41.97 -32.62
N LEU A 216 -5.23 -41.19 -32.35
CA LEU A 216 -5.24 -40.23 -31.26
C LEU A 216 -5.48 -40.97 -29.92
N ILE A 217 -4.52 -40.82 -29.01
CA ILE A 217 -4.54 -41.43 -27.68
C ILE A 217 -4.39 -40.38 -26.58
N GLN A 218 -4.89 -40.69 -25.38
CA GLN A 218 -4.65 -39.92 -24.16
C GLN A 218 -4.02 -40.82 -23.10
N PHE A 219 -2.96 -40.33 -22.46
CA PHE A 219 -2.32 -41.04 -21.35
C PHE A 219 -3.20 -40.94 -20.11
N MET A 220 -3.73 -42.08 -19.64
CA MET A 220 -4.52 -42.14 -18.41
C MET A 220 -3.64 -42.27 -17.18
N SER A 221 -2.60 -43.10 -17.26
CA SER A 221 -1.68 -43.39 -16.17
C SER A 221 -0.29 -43.78 -16.71
N ILE A 222 0.78 -43.52 -15.95
CA ILE A 222 2.17 -43.80 -16.36
C ILE A 222 2.90 -44.53 -15.25
N HIS A 223 3.43 -45.70 -15.59
CA HIS A 223 4.16 -46.60 -14.70
C HIS A 223 5.66 -46.46 -14.99
N LEU A 224 6.33 -45.54 -14.30
CA LEU A 224 7.75 -45.23 -14.55
C LEU A 224 8.70 -46.42 -14.30
N ASP A 225 8.37 -47.28 -13.34
CA ASP A 225 9.22 -48.40 -12.94
C ASP A 225 9.24 -49.53 -13.99
N SER A 226 8.12 -49.74 -14.68
CA SER A 226 7.98 -50.74 -15.75
C SER A 226 8.05 -50.15 -17.15
N ARG A 227 8.14 -48.81 -17.24
CA ARG A 227 8.11 -48.01 -18.48
C ARG A 227 6.89 -48.33 -19.35
N LYS A 228 5.73 -48.50 -18.72
CA LYS A 228 4.43 -48.71 -19.41
C LYS A 228 3.46 -47.58 -19.14
N ALA A 229 2.46 -47.40 -19.99
CA ALA A 229 1.37 -46.46 -19.74
C ALA A 229 0.01 -47.05 -20.13
N ASP A 230 -1.00 -46.74 -19.31
CA ASP A 230 -2.39 -46.97 -19.69
C ASP A 230 -2.83 -45.83 -20.59
N VAL A 231 -3.24 -46.15 -21.82
CA VAL A 231 -3.67 -45.18 -22.82
C VAL A 231 -5.11 -45.47 -23.26
N GLN A 232 -5.89 -44.42 -23.47
CA GLN A 232 -7.22 -44.51 -24.06
C GLN A 232 -7.16 -43.98 -25.49
N TYR A 233 -7.78 -44.67 -26.43
CA TYR A 233 -7.97 -44.22 -27.80
C TYR A 233 -9.19 -43.30 -27.88
N ALA A 234 -9.19 -42.37 -28.84
CA ALA A 234 -10.35 -41.52 -29.11
C ALA A 234 -11.61 -42.32 -29.52
N THR A 235 -11.46 -43.59 -29.93
CA THR A 235 -12.56 -44.54 -30.18
C THR A 235 -13.20 -45.08 -28.90
N GLY A 236 -12.55 -44.93 -27.74
CA GLY A 236 -13.00 -45.38 -26.42
C GLY A 236 -12.30 -46.64 -25.89
N GLU A 237 -11.50 -47.32 -26.70
CA GLU A 237 -10.72 -48.49 -26.29
C GLU A 237 -9.55 -48.09 -25.38
N VAL A 238 -9.14 -48.96 -24.46
CA VAL A 238 -8.04 -48.72 -23.52
C VAL A 238 -7.01 -49.84 -23.65
N GLU A 239 -5.73 -49.48 -23.64
CA GLU A 239 -4.61 -50.41 -23.83
C GLU A 239 -3.43 -50.06 -22.93
N LEU A 240 -2.64 -51.07 -22.58
CA LEU A 240 -1.37 -50.89 -21.85
C LEU A 240 -0.21 -50.87 -22.85
N LEU A 241 0.38 -49.70 -23.05
CA LEU A 241 1.44 -49.44 -24.01
C LEU A 241 2.83 -49.56 -23.36
N ASP A 242 3.78 -50.17 -24.07
CA ASP A 242 5.18 -50.19 -23.68
C ASP A 242 5.90 -48.94 -24.23
N LEU A 243 6.53 -48.16 -23.34
CA LEU A 243 7.14 -46.87 -23.69
C LEU A 243 8.62 -46.98 -24.06
N ASP A 244 9.20 -48.19 -24.04
CA ASP A 244 10.57 -48.43 -24.50
C ASP A 244 10.70 -48.49 -26.03
N GLU A 245 9.57 -48.50 -26.77
CA GLU A 245 9.51 -48.35 -28.22
C GLU A 245 8.94 -46.97 -28.67
N PRO A 246 9.52 -45.83 -28.24
CA PRO A 246 8.94 -44.50 -28.47
C PRO A 246 8.96 -44.04 -29.93
N GLY A 247 9.60 -44.79 -30.83
CA GLY A 247 9.72 -44.47 -32.27
C GLY A 247 8.39 -44.37 -33.02
N HIS A 248 7.30 -44.87 -32.43
CA HIS A 248 5.96 -44.83 -32.99
C HIS A 248 5.02 -43.79 -32.35
N LEU A 249 5.50 -42.99 -31.37
CA LEU A 249 4.68 -42.04 -30.61
C LEU A 249 5.08 -40.59 -30.89
N ARG A 250 4.13 -39.76 -31.33
CA ARG A 250 4.31 -38.30 -31.46
C ARG A 250 3.55 -37.56 -30.38
N ARG A 251 4.28 -36.73 -29.64
CA ARG A 251 3.73 -35.76 -28.71
C ARG A 251 3.03 -34.67 -29.50
N MET A 252 1.74 -34.48 -29.25
CA MET A 252 1.06 -33.28 -29.70
C MET A 252 1.48 -32.12 -28.79
N HIS A 253 1.81 -30.96 -29.37
CA HIS A 253 1.92 -29.73 -28.58
C HIS A 253 0.54 -29.38 -28.02
N SER A 254 0.32 -29.75 -26.75
CA SER A 254 -1.00 -29.72 -26.13
C SER A 254 -1.29 -28.39 -25.41
N CYS A 255 -2.36 -27.75 -25.87
CA CYS A 255 -3.39 -27.09 -25.07
C CYS A 255 -3.60 -27.75 -23.68
N GLY A 256 -3.63 -26.93 -22.61
CA GLY A 256 -4.48 -27.10 -21.42
C GLY A 256 -4.20 -28.21 -20.38
N ARG A 257 -3.50 -27.83 -19.29
CA ARG A 257 -3.53 -28.26 -17.84
C ARG A 257 -3.67 -29.74 -17.42
N LEU A 258 -2.86 -30.12 -16.43
CA LEU A 258 -3.29 -30.76 -15.15
C LEU A 258 -2.18 -30.65 -14.09
N GLY A 259 -2.55 -30.42 -12.83
CA GLY A 259 -1.68 -30.41 -11.65
C GLY A 259 -2.13 -31.43 -10.62
N ALA A 260 -1.20 -31.93 -9.80
CA ALA A 260 -1.46 -32.88 -8.71
C ALA A 260 -1.09 -32.29 -7.33
N ALA A 261 -1.77 -32.83 -6.31
CA ALA A 261 -1.86 -32.38 -4.91
C ALA A 261 -0.75 -32.96 -3.98
N PRO A 262 -0.60 -32.46 -2.74
CA PRO A 262 0.39 -32.92 -1.76
C PRO A 262 -0.12 -34.02 -0.82
N ALA A 263 0.81 -34.82 -0.28
CA ALA A 263 0.57 -35.87 0.72
C ALA A 263 0.83 -35.40 2.17
N LEU A 264 0.11 -36.03 3.11
CA LEU A 264 0.20 -36.01 4.58
C LEU A 264 1.62 -36.45 5.08
N ARG A 265 2.16 -36.17 6.29
CA ARG A 265 1.63 -36.40 7.67
C ARG A 265 2.65 -35.91 8.74
N THR A 266 2.13 -35.38 9.87
CA THR A 266 2.57 -35.47 11.30
C THR A 266 3.99 -35.13 11.80
N ALA A 267 4.08 -34.24 12.82
CA ALA A 267 4.59 -34.54 14.18
C ALA A 267 4.32 -33.40 15.19
N ARG A 268 4.03 -33.78 16.45
CA ARG A 268 3.80 -32.93 17.64
C ARG A 268 5.12 -32.61 18.35
N ILE A 269 5.22 -31.45 19.03
CA ILE A 269 5.94 -31.23 20.32
C ILE A 269 5.21 -30.05 21.01
N SER A 270 4.41 -30.22 22.06
CA SER A 270 4.72 -30.40 23.49
C SER A 270 5.36 -29.18 24.18
N SER A 271 4.84 -28.90 25.38
CA SER A 271 4.87 -27.67 26.17
C SER A 271 5.99 -27.58 27.22
N SER A 272 6.48 -26.35 27.46
CA SER A 272 6.83 -25.74 28.79
C SER A 272 8.08 -26.27 29.54
N PRO A 273 8.63 -25.60 30.60
CA PRO A 273 8.97 -24.18 30.87
C PRO A 273 10.41 -23.98 31.43
N HIS A 274 10.91 -22.74 31.55
CA HIS A 274 11.68 -22.20 32.70
C HIS A 274 12.17 -20.76 32.40
N ARG A 275 11.64 -19.74 33.10
CA ARG A 275 12.21 -19.03 34.28
C ARG A 275 13.52 -18.28 33.99
N LEU A 276 13.44 -16.94 33.96
CA LEU A 276 13.71 -16.02 35.08
C LEU A 276 15.20 -15.74 35.28
N ALA A 277 15.70 -14.67 34.66
CA ALA A 277 16.70 -13.76 35.23
C ALA A 277 17.09 -12.70 34.17
N LEU A 278 16.51 -11.50 34.21
CA LEU A 278 17.22 -10.23 33.99
C LEU A 278 16.32 -9.00 34.25
N ALA A 279 15.57 -9.02 35.35
CA ALA A 279 14.89 -7.82 35.83
C ALA A 279 15.89 -6.99 36.66
N ARG A 280 16.61 -6.03 36.04
CA ARG A 280 17.24 -4.92 36.79
C ARG A 280 17.73 -3.68 36.03
N VAL A 281 17.53 -3.55 34.72
CA VAL A 281 17.94 -2.34 33.97
C VAL A 281 16.77 -1.43 33.56
N VAL A 282 15.52 -1.91 33.60
CA VAL A 282 14.34 -1.15 33.13
C VAL A 282 13.76 -0.16 34.18
N ALA A 283 14.32 -0.10 35.39
CA ALA A 283 13.68 0.61 36.50
C ALA A 283 13.90 2.15 36.55
N ALA A 284 14.57 2.77 35.58
CA ALA A 284 14.82 4.23 35.60
C ALA A 284 13.84 5.07 34.75
N ALA A 285 13.01 4.45 33.89
CA ALA A 285 12.06 5.18 33.03
C ALA A 285 10.57 4.95 33.39
N ALA A 286 10.28 4.10 34.38
CA ALA A 286 8.91 3.70 34.75
C ALA A 286 8.36 4.45 35.97
N GLN A 287 8.64 5.75 36.09
CA GLN A 287 7.91 6.64 37.00
C GLN A 287 7.38 7.88 36.27
N ALA A 288 6.44 7.65 35.36
CA ALA A 288 5.39 8.62 35.03
C ALA A 288 4.23 7.90 34.32
N GLY A 289 3.08 7.77 35.00
CA GLY A 289 1.76 7.62 34.38
C GLY A 289 1.41 6.29 33.71
N GLY A 290 0.71 5.43 34.44
CA GLY A 290 -0.06 4.34 33.85
C GLY A 290 -1.26 4.88 33.07
N GLY A 291 -1.37 4.47 31.80
CA GLY A 291 -2.52 4.71 30.94
C GLY A 291 -2.25 4.05 29.57
N GLY A 292 -3.03 3.04 29.22
CA GLY A 292 -2.87 2.28 27.98
C GLY A 292 -3.11 3.13 26.74
N GLY A 293 -2.01 3.60 26.15
CA GLY A 293 -1.92 4.19 24.81
C GLY A 293 -0.45 4.22 24.43
N THR A 294 -0.09 3.59 23.32
CA THR A 294 1.30 3.55 22.82
C THR A 294 1.71 4.94 22.33
N ALA A 295 2.20 5.80 23.24
CA ALA A 295 2.84 7.05 22.85
C ALA A 295 4.11 6.72 22.05
N ALA A 296 4.20 7.23 20.82
CA ALA A 296 5.38 7.06 19.97
C ALA A 296 6.62 7.66 20.68
N ARG A 297 7.72 6.91 20.73
CA ARG A 297 8.99 7.40 21.28
C ARG A 297 9.49 8.59 20.44
N PRO A 298 10.08 9.64 21.06
CA PRO A 298 10.63 10.76 20.33
C PRO A 298 11.73 10.29 19.38
N LYS A 299 11.68 10.73 18.12
CA LYS A 299 12.69 10.37 17.11
C LYS A 299 14.04 10.98 17.48
N LEU A 300 15.09 10.16 17.46
CA LEU A 300 16.46 10.58 17.76
C LEU A 300 17.12 11.21 16.52
N LEU A 301 17.93 12.24 16.74
CA LEU A 301 18.81 12.80 15.71
C LEU A 301 20.23 12.82 16.26
N TRP A 302 21.11 12.04 15.63
CA TRP A 302 22.54 11.98 15.90
C TRP A 302 23.28 12.63 14.73
N LEU A 303 24.47 13.16 15.00
CA LEU A 303 25.29 13.83 13.99
C LEU A 303 26.66 13.17 13.86
N SER A 304 27.16 13.05 12.65
CA SER A 304 28.54 12.72 12.33
C SER A 304 29.06 13.79 11.37
N THR A 305 30.02 14.60 11.83
CA THR A 305 30.55 15.73 11.06
C THR A 305 32.01 15.98 11.36
N SER A 306 32.72 16.54 10.38
CA SER A 306 34.07 17.10 10.52
C SER A 306 34.05 18.64 10.52
N SER A 307 32.89 19.27 10.35
CA SER A 307 32.68 20.72 10.34
C SER A 307 32.21 21.26 11.69
N GLN A 308 32.95 22.21 12.26
CA GLN A 308 32.57 22.88 13.52
C GLN A 308 31.27 23.68 13.38
N ASP A 309 31.01 24.25 12.20
CA ASP A 309 29.78 25.01 11.93
C ASP A 309 28.55 24.08 11.93
N ALA A 310 28.71 22.86 11.40
CA ALA A 310 27.64 21.85 11.39
C ALA A 310 27.39 21.32 12.81
N LEU A 311 28.44 21.12 13.61
CA LEU A 311 28.31 20.82 15.04
C LEU A 311 27.53 21.91 15.77
N THR A 312 27.92 23.18 15.60
CA THR A 312 27.29 24.32 16.27
C THR A 312 25.81 24.39 15.92
N ALA A 313 25.47 24.26 14.62
CA ALA A 313 24.08 24.21 14.17
C ALA A 313 23.31 23.01 14.77
N GLY A 314 23.97 21.87 14.95
CA GLY A 314 23.38 20.70 15.60
C GLY A 314 23.06 20.96 17.07
N LEU A 315 24.00 21.52 17.83
CA LEU A 315 23.83 21.85 19.24
C LEU A 315 22.71 22.89 19.43
N GLU A 316 22.67 23.93 18.60
CA GLU A 316 21.59 24.93 18.58
C GLU A 316 20.22 24.31 18.28
N ALA A 317 20.19 23.28 17.44
CA ALA A 317 18.98 22.55 17.07
C ALA A 317 18.61 21.42 18.05
N GLY A 318 19.37 21.25 19.15
CA GLY A 318 19.08 20.27 20.20
C GLY A 318 19.64 18.87 19.96
N VAL A 319 20.56 18.69 18.99
CA VAL A 319 21.34 17.46 18.83
C VAL A 319 22.27 17.30 20.02
N ASN A 320 22.16 16.17 20.72
CA ASN A 320 22.92 15.92 21.94
C ASN A 320 23.94 14.77 21.81
N THR A 321 23.97 14.06 20.67
CA THR A 321 24.85 12.91 20.44
C THR A 321 25.59 13.10 19.12
N VAL A 322 26.92 13.01 19.18
CA VAL A 322 27.81 13.17 18.02
C VAL A 322 28.72 11.94 17.91
N VAL A 323 28.75 11.33 16.72
CA VAL A 323 29.55 10.14 16.43
C VAL A 323 30.81 10.56 15.68
N PHE A 324 31.96 10.14 16.20
CA PHE A 324 33.29 10.36 15.63
C PHE A 324 33.92 9.02 15.25
N ASN A 325 34.68 8.98 14.16
CA ASN A 325 35.52 7.81 13.87
C ASN A 325 36.73 7.78 14.83
N GLU A 326 37.35 6.61 15.02
CA GLU A 326 38.59 6.47 15.82
C GLU A 326 39.70 7.48 15.41
N SER A 327 39.81 7.78 14.12
CA SER A 327 40.77 8.77 13.60
C SER A 327 40.48 10.21 14.04
N GLN A 328 39.27 10.49 14.52
CA GLN A 328 38.79 11.81 14.92
C GLN A 328 38.75 11.99 16.45
N THR A 329 39.42 11.12 17.20
CA THR A 329 39.43 11.18 18.68
C THR A 329 39.96 12.52 19.22
N ALA A 330 40.97 13.11 18.57
CA ALA A 330 41.49 14.42 18.96
C ALA A 330 40.45 15.54 18.74
N LEU A 331 39.71 15.50 17.62
CA LEU A 331 38.65 16.45 17.30
C LEU A 331 37.50 16.37 18.32
N ALA A 332 37.13 15.15 18.72
CA ALA A 332 36.11 14.93 19.75
C ALA A 332 36.51 15.57 21.09
N GLN A 333 37.78 15.45 21.50
CA GLN A 333 38.28 16.07 22.74
C GLN A 333 38.31 17.59 22.67
N GLU A 334 38.67 18.16 21.52
CA GLU A 334 38.67 19.60 21.28
C GLU A 334 37.23 20.16 21.36
N TRP A 335 36.30 19.51 20.66
CA TRP A 335 34.93 19.99 20.54
C TRP A 335 34.08 19.78 21.80
N GLN A 336 34.45 18.85 22.67
CA GLN A 336 33.88 18.73 24.02
C GLN A 336 34.03 20.02 24.85
N GLN A 337 34.96 20.92 24.48
CA GLN A 337 35.09 22.24 25.12
C GLN A 337 34.11 23.27 24.58
N LEU A 338 33.57 23.07 23.36
CA LEU A 338 32.66 24.00 22.68
C LEU A 338 31.21 23.89 23.15
N GLY A 339 30.81 22.73 23.67
CA GLY A 339 29.44 22.50 24.11
C GLY A 339 29.25 21.16 24.84
N ARG A 340 28.08 21.00 25.47
CA ARG A 340 27.72 19.75 26.15
C ARG A 340 26.99 18.82 25.19
N PHE A 341 27.65 17.74 24.79
CA PHE A 341 27.06 16.65 24.02
C PHE A 341 27.75 15.32 24.37
N GLU A 342 27.07 14.21 24.09
CA GLU A 342 27.61 12.87 24.17
C GLU A 342 28.45 12.57 22.93
N ALA A 343 29.76 12.43 23.10
CA ALA A 343 30.66 11.99 22.04
C ALA A 343 30.77 10.46 22.04
N LEU A 344 30.39 9.84 20.93
CA LEU A 344 30.55 8.40 20.70
C LEU A 344 31.70 8.16 19.73
N THR A 345 32.55 7.19 20.03
CA THR A 345 33.63 6.75 19.13
C THR A 345 33.20 5.49 18.39
N ARG A 346 33.19 5.55 17.06
CA ARG A 346 32.98 4.42 16.17
C ARG A 346 34.31 3.70 15.93
N THR A 347 34.37 2.44 16.35
CA THR A 347 35.53 1.58 16.12
C THR A 347 35.57 1.03 14.70
N ALA A 348 36.73 0.54 14.27
CA ALA A 348 36.90 -0.07 12.94
C ALA A 348 35.97 -1.29 12.70
N ASP A 349 35.63 -2.04 13.75
CA ASP A 349 34.67 -3.15 13.70
C ASP A 349 33.20 -2.71 13.85
N GLY A 350 32.96 -1.40 13.88
CA GLY A 350 31.63 -0.79 13.89
C GLY A 350 30.97 -0.70 15.26
N ARG A 351 31.67 -0.92 16.38
CA ARG A 351 31.09 -0.67 17.71
C ARG A 351 31.04 0.83 17.99
N LEU A 352 30.02 1.25 18.73
CA LEU A 352 29.89 2.62 19.24
C LEU A 352 30.19 2.61 20.72
N LEU A 353 31.28 3.28 21.11
CA LEU A 353 31.75 3.37 22.48
C LEU A 353 31.47 4.77 23.04
N GLY A 354 30.93 4.82 24.25
CA GLY A 354 30.83 6.07 25.00
C GLY A 354 32.18 6.49 25.59
N ALA A 355 32.21 7.69 26.17
CA ALA A 355 33.42 8.23 26.81
C ALA A 355 33.94 7.37 27.99
N ASP A 356 33.08 6.55 28.59
CA ASP A 356 33.44 5.59 29.65
C ASP A 356 33.97 4.25 29.12
N GLY A 357 34.12 4.12 27.79
CA GLY A 357 34.58 2.91 27.11
C GLY A 357 33.52 1.81 27.02
N LYS A 358 32.30 2.04 27.52
CA LYS A 358 31.21 1.06 27.38
C LYS A 358 30.59 1.13 25.99
N GLN A 359 30.16 -0.02 25.50
CA GLN A 359 29.45 -0.12 24.24
C GLN A 359 28.01 0.37 24.40
N VAL A 360 27.67 1.44 23.69
CA VAL A 360 26.31 2.02 23.63
C VAL A 360 25.52 1.42 22.47
N GLY A 361 26.22 1.01 21.41
CA GLY A 361 25.60 0.46 20.22
C GLY A 361 26.59 -0.04 19.18
N ARG A 362 26.14 -0.12 17.93
CA ARG A 362 26.98 -0.45 16.77
C ARG A 362 26.45 0.19 15.49
N VAL A 363 27.35 0.47 14.55
CA VAL A 363 27.06 0.76 13.15
C VAL A 363 27.21 -0.53 12.35
N ARG A 364 26.18 -0.89 11.59
CA ARG A 364 26.14 -2.05 10.71
C ARG A 364 26.14 -1.58 9.27
N LEU A 365 27.21 -1.89 8.54
CA LEU A 365 27.26 -1.67 7.10
C LEU A 365 26.41 -2.71 6.38
N LEU A 366 25.57 -2.27 5.45
CA LEU A 366 24.73 -3.12 4.61
C LEU A 366 25.19 -2.99 3.16
N ALA A 367 26.07 -3.91 2.74
CA ALA A 367 26.58 -3.94 1.36
C ALA A 367 25.93 -5.05 0.52
N SER A 368 25.20 -5.99 1.15
CA SER A 368 24.62 -7.13 0.48
C SER A 368 23.28 -7.58 1.10
N PRO A 369 22.46 -8.35 0.36
CA PRO A 369 21.28 -9.02 0.93
C PRO A 369 21.57 -9.98 2.08
N GLU A 370 22.79 -10.52 2.17
CA GLU A 370 23.19 -11.36 3.29
C GLU A 370 23.39 -10.54 4.58
N ASP A 371 23.93 -9.33 4.46
CA ASP A 371 24.05 -8.39 5.57
C ASP A 371 22.68 -7.98 6.11
N LEU A 372 21.71 -7.79 5.21
CA LEU A 372 20.31 -7.51 5.57
C LEU A 372 19.70 -8.66 6.38
N ARG A 373 19.81 -9.91 5.91
CA ARG A 373 19.33 -11.10 6.63
C ARG A 373 20.08 -11.32 7.95
N ALA A 374 21.34 -10.92 8.03
CA ALA A 374 22.10 -10.97 9.28
C ALA A 374 21.55 -9.93 10.28
N ALA A 375 21.28 -8.71 9.83
CA ALA A 375 20.68 -7.65 10.64
C ALA A 375 19.26 -8.01 11.14
N GLU A 376 18.43 -8.62 10.30
CA GLU A 376 17.10 -9.12 10.70
C GLU A 376 17.17 -10.20 11.80
N ARG A 377 18.14 -11.12 11.69
CA ARG A 377 18.36 -12.15 12.73
C ARG A 377 18.89 -11.56 14.04
N GLU A 378 19.75 -10.55 13.94
CA GLU A 378 20.30 -9.83 15.09
C GLU A 378 19.22 -9.00 15.81
N ALA A 379 18.25 -8.45 15.08
CA ALA A 379 17.16 -7.62 15.62
C ALA A 379 16.43 -8.27 16.80
N ALA A 380 16.27 -9.60 16.80
CA ALA A 380 15.56 -10.32 17.85
C ALA A 380 16.32 -10.42 19.19
N VAL A 381 17.65 -10.26 19.18
CA VAL A 381 18.52 -10.52 20.34
C VAL A 381 19.32 -9.30 20.79
N VAL A 382 19.53 -8.33 19.90
CA VAL A 382 20.35 -7.15 20.17
C VAL A 382 19.72 -6.25 21.24
N GLN A 383 20.57 -5.60 22.01
CA GLN A 383 20.19 -4.60 23.01
C GLN A 383 20.98 -3.32 22.71
N GLY A 384 20.36 -2.16 22.94
CA GLY A 384 20.98 -0.86 22.70
C GLY A 384 20.78 -0.36 21.27
N VAL A 385 21.65 0.56 20.84
CA VAL A 385 21.50 1.27 19.57
C VAL A 385 22.13 0.50 18.41
N VAL A 386 21.40 0.35 17.31
CA VAL A 386 21.94 -0.15 16.04
C VAL A 386 21.72 0.90 14.97
N VAL A 387 22.81 1.40 14.38
CA VAL A 387 22.79 2.31 13.24
C VAL A 387 23.00 1.50 11.98
N MET A 388 22.02 1.50 11.08
CA MET A 388 22.14 0.85 9.77
C MET A 388 22.72 1.83 8.78
N ASP A 389 23.91 1.53 8.28
CA ASP A 389 24.59 2.30 7.25
C ASP A 389 24.49 1.55 5.92
N ALA A 390 23.72 2.10 5.00
CA ALA A 390 23.48 1.54 3.69
C ALA A 390 23.78 2.57 2.60
N SER A 391 24.68 3.51 2.89
CA SER A 391 25.03 4.62 2.02
C SER A 391 25.54 4.18 0.63
N ASP A 392 26.05 2.94 0.51
CA ASP A 392 26.53 2.35 -0.74
C ASP A 392 25.48 1.51 -1.50
N TRP A 393 24.28 1.32 -0.94
CA TRP A 393 23.22 0.50 -1.53
C TRP A 393 21.98 1.35 -1.86
N GLN A 394 21.79 1.65 -3.14
CA GLN A 394 20.78 2.60 -3.63
C GLN A 394 19.30 2.15 -3.51
N ILE A 395 19.00 0.93 -3.07
CA ILE A 395 17.62 0.45 -2.86
C ILE A 395 17.60 -0.41 -1.58
N ILE A 396 17.17 0.17 -0.47
CA ILE A 396 17.14 -0.50 0.85
C ILE A 396 15.68 -0.83 1.19
N PRO A 397 15.35 -2.10 1.51
CA PRO A 397 14.08 -2.43 2.14
C PRO A 397 14.16 -2.04 3.63
N ALA A 398 14.18 -0.73 3.92
CA ALA A 398 14.19 -0.21 5.29
C ALA A 398 13.01 -0.77 6.10
N GLU A 399 11.93 -1.09 5.39
CA GLU A 399 10.69 -1.68 5.84
C GLU A 399 10.89 -2.97 6.65
N ASN A 400 11.68 -3.93 6.13
CA ASN A 400 11.88 -5.21 6.82
C ASN A 400 12.64 -5.05 8.13
N LEU A 401 13.65 -4.17 8.14
CA LEU A 401 14.43 -3.88 9.34
C LEU A 401 13.60 -3.11 10.36
N VAL A 402 12.82 -2.12 9.94
CA VAL A 402 11.92 -1.38 10.83
C VAL A 402 10.95 -2.34 11.51
N ALA A 403 10.32 -3.26 10.76
CA ALA A 403 9.43 -4.26 11.34
C ALA A 403 10.13 -5.22 12.33
N ALA A 404 11.33 -5.70 11.98
CA ALA A 404 12.09 -6.61 12.84
C ALA A 404 12.54 -5.95 14.15
N TYR A 405 13.00 -4.70 14.10
CA TYR A 405 13.46 -3.96 15.28
C TYR A 405 12.30 -3.44 16.14
N GLN A 406 11.15 -3.08 15.55
CA GLN A 406 9.95 -2.72 16.32
C GLN A 406 9.44 -3.86 17.21
N ALA A 407 9.66 -5.12 16.81
CA ALA A 407 9.32 -6.28 17.63
C ALA A 407 10.22 -6.43 18.88
N ASN A 408 11.35 -5.71 18.95
CA ASN A 408 12.28 -5.74 20.07
C ASN A 408 12.32 -4.40 20.83
N PRO A 409 11.64 -4.26 21.98
CA PRO A 409 11.59 -3.01 22.74
C PRO A 409 12.92 -2.59 23.38
N GLY A 410 13.91 -3.50 23.43
CA GLY A 410 15.26 -3.28 23.97
C GLY A 410 16.29 -2.82 22.94
N ALA A 411 15.92 -2.77 21.65
CA ALA A 411 16.74 -2.21 20.59
C ALA A 411 16.24 -0.82 20.19
N THR A 412 17.14 0.01 19.63
CA THR A 412 16.80 1.30 19.02
C THR A 412 17.47 1.37 17.66
N LEU A 413 16.66 1.48 16.61
CA LEU A 413 17.13 1.46 15.23
C LEU A 413 17.31 2.89 14.71
N LEU A 414 18.54 3.25 14.36
CA LEU A 414 18.81 4.46 13.58
C LEU A 414 19.24 4.10 12.16
N ALA A 415 18.96 4.97 11.20
CA ALA A 415 19.55 4.90 9.86
C ALA A 415 20.65 5.94 9.71
N ALA A 416 21.78 5.56 9.11
CA ALA A 416 22.74 6.53 8.62
C ALA A 416 22.19 7.18 7.35
N ALA A 417 22.29 8.50 7.26
CA ALA A 417 21.82 9.26 6.11
C ALA A 417 22.87 10.30 5.71
N PRO A 418 23.24 10.39 4.42
CA PRO A 418 24.22 11.38 3.95
C PRO A 418 23.66 12.81 3.92
N ASP A 419 22.34 12.95 3.81
CA ASP A 419 21.68 14.25 3.69
C ASP A 419 20.27 14.25 4.33
N CYS A 420 19.66 15.44 4.35
CA CYS A 420 18.32 15.66 4.91
C CYS A 420 17.22 14.88 4.17
N ALA A 421 17.34 14.73 2.85
CA ALA A 421 16.32 14.05 2.04
C ALA A 421 16.30 12.55 2.35
N ALA A 422 17.47 11.91 2.36
CA ALA A 422 17.63 10.52 2.77
C ALA A 422 17.18 10.30 4.22
N GLY A 423 17.51 11.22 5.12
CA GLY A 423 17.07 11.15 6.53
C GLY A 423 15.55 11.16 6.68
N ARG A 424 14.83 11.98 5.90
CA ARG A 424 13.36 12.01 5.90
C ARG A 424 12.75 10.68 5.45
N VAL A 425 13.25 10.11 4.36
CA VAL A 425 12.79 8.80 3.85
C VAL A 425 12.91 7.73 4.93
N MET A 426 14.04 7.68 5.65
CA MET A 426 14.27 6.69 6.71
C MET A 426 13.39 6.91 7.94
N LEU A 427 13.02 8.16 8.24
CA LEU A 427 12.06 8.49 9.30
C LEU A 427 10.61 8.19 8.90
N GLU A 428 10.31 8.03 7.61
CA GLU A 428 8.95 7.83 7.08
C GLU A 428 8.65 6.37 6.69
N ALA A 429 9.66 5.51 6.57
CA ALA A 429 9.51 4.10 6.16
C ALA A 429 8.44 3.34 6.98
N LEU A 430 7.48 2.67 6.32
CA LEU A 430 6.34 1.97 6.94
C LEU A 430 5.46 2.84 7.87
N GLU A 431 5.31 4.14 7.61
CA GLU A 431 4.51 5.12 8.37
C GLU A 431 5.02 5.41 9.81
N ALA A 432 5.69 4.45 10.44
CA ALA A 432 6.33 4.56 11.73
C ALA A 432 7.79 5.03 11.65
N GLY A 433 8.54 4.57 10.64
CA GLY A 433 9.96 4.88 10.41
C GLY A 433 10.93 4.28 11.42
N THR A 434 12.22 4.46 11.16
CA THR A 434 13.31 4.21 12.14
C THR A 434 13.14 5.04 13.41
N ASP A 435 13.71 4.60 14.53
CA ASP A 435 13.66 5.34 15.81
C ASP A 435 14.46 6.65 15.77
N GLY A 436 15.36 6.80 14.80
CA GLY A 436 16.11 8.03 14.58
C GLY A 436 17.04 7.97 13.37
N VAL A 437 17.80 9.03 13.17
CA VAL A 437 18.76 9.14 12.07
C VAL A 437 20.12 9.58 12.60
N LEU A 438 21.18 8.94 12.11
CA LEU A 438 22.55 9.44 12.17
C LEU A 438 22.82 10.23 10.89
N LEU A 439 22.75 11.56 10.95
CA LEU A 439 23.02 12.42 9.81
C LEU A 439 24.55 12.58 9.64
N GLN A 440 25.06 12.23 8.47
CA GLN A 440 26.46 12.29 8.10
C GLN A 440 26.69 13.45 7.12
N THR A 441 26.84 14.67 7.66
CA THR A 441 26.97 15.87 6.83
C THR A 441 27.92 16.88 7.46
N ASP A 442 28.59 17.66 6.61
CA ASP A 442 29.36 18.84 7.00
C ASP A 442 28.60 20.15 6.72
N SER A 443 27.35 20.06 6.25
CA SER A 443 26.51 21.21 5.91
C SER A 443 25.62 21.63 7.09
N PRO A 444 25.81 22.84 7.66
CA PRO A 444 24.95 23.36 8.72
C PRO A 444 23.48 23.53 8.28
N ALA A 445 23.25 23.75 6.98
CA ALA A 445 21.91 23.90 6.42
C ALA A 445 21.11 22.59 6.47
N GLU A 446 21.76 21.46 6.19
CA GLU A 446 21.11 20.14 6.24
C GLU A 446 20.76 19.74 7.68
N VAL A 447 21.67 20.02 8.62
CA VAL A 447 21.44 19.80 10.05
C VAL A 447 20.19 20.55 10.52
N ARG A 448 20.09 21.85 10.21
CA ARG A 448 18.91 22.66 10.55
C ARG A 448 17.64 22.14 9.88
N ALA A 449 17.72 21.77 8.61
CA ALA A 449 16.56 21.30 7.85
C ALA A 449 16.00 19.97 8.40
N LEU A 450 16.87 19.03 8.78
CA LEU A 450 16.45 17.75 9.35
C LEU A 450 15.97 17.89 10.80
N ALA A 451 16.65 18.71 11.60
CA ALA A 451 16.23 18.97 12.98
C ALA A 451 14.85 19.66 13.04
N GLN A 452 14.61 20.64 12.16
CA GLN A 452 13.27 21.26 12.01
C GLN A 452 12.21 20.23 11.65
N TYR A 453 12.50 19.32 10.73
CA TYR A 453 11.59 18.25 10.34
C TYR A 453 11.28 17.30 11.52
N VAL A 454 12.30 16.84 12.26
CA VAL A 454 12.13 15.99 13.45
C VAL A 454 11.30 16.71 14.52
N HIS A 455 11.59 17.99 14.76
CA HIS A 455 10.86 18.80 15.73
C HIS A 455 9.39 18.98 15.34
N GLN A 456 9.10 19.30 14.07
CA GLN A 456 7.73 19.41 13.55
C GLN A 456 6.97 18.09 13.72
N ARG A 457 7.62 16.95 13.48
CA ARG A 457 6.99 15.63 13.66
C ARG A 457 6.72 15.30 15.13
N GLN A 458 7.65 15.63 16.02
CA GLN A 458 7.44 15.45 17.47
C GLN A 458 6.32 16.38 17.98
N GLN A 459 6.21 17.61 17.45
CA GLN A 459 5.12 18.53 17.77
C GLN A 459 3.77 18.10 17.19
N ALA A 460 3.74 17.42 16.04
CA ALA A 460 2.53 16.85 15.47
C ALA A 460 1.86 15.80 16.39
N GLY A 461 2.57 15.29 17.40
CA GLY A 461 2.00 14.43 18.45
C GLY A 461 1.69 15.12 19.79
N GLY A 462 2.04 16.41 19.97
CA GLY A 462 2.15 17.03 21.30
C GLY A 462 1.18 18.16 21.65
N ALA A 463 0.80 19.03 20.69
CA ALA A 463 -0.07 20.17 20.97
C ALA A 463 -1.50 19.90 20.50
N LYS A 464 -2.41 19.60 21.43
CA LYS A 464 -3.84 19.53 21.09
C LYS A 464 -4.37 20.94 20.81
N GLN A 465 -5.03 21.11 19.66
CA GLN A 465 -5.84 22.29 19.39
C GLN A 465 -6.93 22.39 20.44
N ARG A 466 -7.05 23.57 21.06
CA ARG A 466 -8.12 23.84 22.01
C ARG A 466 -9.34 24.31 21.23
N TYR A 467 -10.48 23.68 21.53
CA TYR A 467 -11.77 24.11 21.00
C TYR A 467 -12.59 24.80 22.07
N GLU A 468 -13.35 25.78 21.62
CA GLU A 468 -14.44 26.42 22.35
C GLU A 468 -15.76 26.05 21.66
N ALA A 469 -16.82 25.90 22.45
CA ALA A 469 -18.14 25.63 21.90
C ALA A 469 -18.77 26.96 21.48
N ALA A 470 -18.79 27.23 20.18
CA ALA A 470 -19.52 28.37 19.63
C ALA A 470 -21.00 28.02 19.50
N ARG A 471 -21.89 28.88 20.00
CA ARG A 471 -23.35 28.71 19.85
C ARG A 471 -23.77 29.25 18.50
N VAL A 472 -24.35 28.41 17.65
CA VAL A 472 -24.88 28.85 16.35
C VAL A 472 -26.12 29.71 16.58
N THR A 473 -26.08 30.97 16.14
CA THR A 473 -27.15 31.95 16.33
C THR A 473 -28.04 32.05 15.09
N ALA A 474 -27.49 31.86 13.89
CA ALA A 474 -28.25 31.82 12.65
C ALA A 474 -27.55 31.01 11.55
N VAL A 475 -28.35 30.44 10.66
CA VAL A 475 -27.90 29.76 9.43
C VAL A 475 -28.74 30.29 8.28
N ARG A 476 -28.12 31.01 7.34
CA ARG A 476 -28.83 31.72 6.26
C ARG A 476 -28.24 31.38 4.89
N PRO A 477 -29.03 30.93 3.91
CA PRO A 477 -28.58 30.88 2.52
C PRO A 477 -28.28 32.30 2.03
N VAL A 478 -27.13 32.51 1.39
CA VAL A 478 -26.70 33.86 0.96
C VAL A 478 -26.59 34.05 -0.55
N GLY A 479 -26.37 32.97 -1.33
CA GLY A 479 -26.27 33.05 -2.78
C GLY A 479 -25.15 32.19 -3.36
N MET A 480 -24.80 32.41 -4.62
CA MET A 480 -23.70 31.71 -5.29
C MET A 480 -22.35 32.35 -4.91
N GLY A 481 -21.32 31.52 -4.75
CA GLY A 481 -19.94 31.99 -4.63
C GLY A 481 -18.91 30.92 -4.96
N ASP A 482 -17.69 31.35 -5.26
CA ASP A 482 -16.57 30.46 -5.56
C ASP A 482 -16.02 29.84 -4.29
N ARG A 483 -16.07 28.51 -4.23
CA ARG A 483 -15.66 27.73 -3.06
C ARG A 483 -14.60 26.71 -3.40
N ALA A 484 -13.66 26.53 -2.48
CA ALA A 484 -12.58 25.58 -2.57
C ALA A 484 -12.99 24.25 -1.91
N CYS A 485 -12.86 23.16 -2.67
CA CYS A 485 -12.80 21.81 -2.13
C CYS A 485 -11.34 21.40 -2.09
N VAL A 486 -10.86 20.96 -0.93
CA VAL A 486 -9.49 20.50 -0.76
C VAL A 486 -9.49 18.97 -0.76
N ASP A 487 -8.84 18.37 -1.76
CA ASP A 487 -8.58 16.94 -1.80
C ASP A 487 -7.18 16.70 -1.23
N LEU A 488 -7.11 15.92 -0.15
CA LEU A 488 -5.88 15.58 0.54
C LEU A 488 -5.30 14.26 0.02
N CYS A 489 -3.99 14.09 0.16
CA CYS A 489 -3.30 12.81 -0.11
C CYS A 489 -3.42 11.83 1.06
N SER A 490 -4.37 12.07 1.98
CA SER A 490 -4.60 11.24 3.16
C SER A 490 -6.09 11.02 3.35
N LEU A 491 -6.46 9.86 3.88
CA LEU A 491 -7.84 9.60 4.31
C LEU A 491 -8.07 10.25 5.69
N LEU A 492 -9.28 10.78 5.89
CA LEU A 492 -9.70 11.40 7.14
C LEU A 492 -10.77 10.52 7.81
N ALA A 493 -10.63 10.34 9.11
CA ALA A 493 -11.55 9.60 9.94
C ALA A 493 -12.79 10.43 10.31
N MET A 494 -13.80 9.77 10.88
CA MET A 494 -14.99 10.43 11.38
C MET A 494 -14.64 11.40 12.52
N GLY A 495 -14.85 12.69 12.29
CA GLY A 495 -14.55 13.76 13.24
C GLY A 495 -13.31 14.54 12.87
N GLU A 496 -12.56 14.09 11.85
CA GLU A 496 -11.44 14.83 11.28
C GLU A 496 -11.89 15.81 10.20
N GLY A 497 -11.16 16.92 10.11
CA GLY A 497 -11.46 17.99 9.17
C GLY A 497 -10.37 19.05 9.11
N MET A 498 -10.72 20.19 8.50
CA MET A 498 -9.86 21.37 8.43
C MET A 498 -10.48 22.51 9.23
N LEU A 499 -9.64 23.29 9.89
CA LEU A 499 -10.06 24.51 10.57
C LEU A 499 -10.16 25.67 9.58
N VAL A 500 -11.38 26.16 9.37
CA VAL A 500 -11.70 27.20 8.37
C VAL A 500 -12.65 28.23 8.96
N GLY A 501 -12.44 29.51 8.68
CA GLY A 501 -13.32 30.58 9.16
C GLY A 501 -13.28 31.81 8.28
N SER A 502 -14.30 32.67 8.40
CA SER A 502 -14.29 33.97 7.71
C SER A 502 -13.29 34.95 8.34
N PHE A 503 -12.85 34.69 9.57
CA PHE A 503 -11.86 35.50 10.29
C PHE A 503 -10.75 34.62 10.84
N ALA A 504 -9.49 35.08 10.78
CA ALA A 504 -8.35 34.34 11.32
C ALA A 504 -8.42 34.11 12.84
N ARG A 505 -9.18 34.95 13.56
CA ARG A 505 -9.38 34.85 15.01
C ARG A 505 -10.30 33.71 15.45
N ALA A 506 -11.18 33.24 14.56
CA ALA A 506 -12.19 32.23 14.87
C ALA A 506 -12.35 31.26 13.69
N LEU A 507 -11.77 30.07 13.81
CA LEU A 507 -11.84 29.01 12.81
C LEU A 507 -12.76 27.90 13.29
N PHE A 508 -13.55 27.34 12.38
CA PHE A 508 -14.50 26.26 12.65
C PHE A 508 -13.96 24.94 12.10
N LEU A 509 -14.19 23.84 12.80
CA LEU A 509 -13.78 22.52 12.32
C LEU A 509 -14.76 22.02 11.24
N VAL A 510 -14.39 22.22 9.97
CA VAL A 510 -15.13 21.74 8.80
C VAL A 510 -14.79 20.28 8.56
N HIS A 511 -15.78 19.42 8.76
CA HIS A 511 -15.65 17.98 8.69
C HIS A 511 -15.37 17.50 7.26
N SER A 512 -14.60 16.42 7.14
CA SER A 512 -14.37 15.76 5.86
C SER A 512 -15.65 15.11 5.32
N GLU A 513 -15.71 14.89 4.01
CA GLU A 513 -16.80 14.16 3.35
C GLU A 513 -16.73 12.64 3.63
N CYS A 514 -16.31 12.24 4.83
CA CYS A 514 -16.20 10.82 5.22
C CYS A 514 -17.55 10.22 5.64
N ALA A 515 -18.55 11.05 5.97
CA ALA A 515 -19.88 10.56 6.33
C ALA A 515 -20.64 10.10 5.07
N GLU A 516 -21.05 8.83 5.06
CA GLU A 516 -21.94 8.30 4.01
C GLU A 516 -23.33 8.96 4.11
N SER A 517 -23.84 9.46 2.97
CA SER A 517 -25.23 9.88 2.84
C SER A 517 -26.00 8.87 1.97
N ARG A 518 -27.33 8.90 2.05
CA ARG A 518 -28.20 8.03 1.21
C ARG A 518 -28.03 8.27 -0.29
N TYR A 519 -27.42 9.37 -0.69
CA TYR A 519 -27.36 9.82 -2.09
C TYR A 519 -25.95 10.13 -2.58
N ILE A 520 -24.95 10.22 -1.68
CA ILE A 520 -23.59 10.64 -2.00
C ILE A 520 -22.59 9.69 -1.32
N ALA A 521 -21.74 9.08 -2.14
CA ALA A 521 -20.64 8.23 -1.67
C ALA A 521 -19.63 9.05 -0.87
N SER A 522 -19.10 8.46 0.21
CA SER A 522 -18.10 9.10 1.03
C SER A 522 -16.80 9.34 0.25
N ARG A 523 -16.20 10.50 0.48
CA ARG A 523 -14.89 10.89 -0.03
C ARG A 523 -14.07 11.34 1.17
N PRO A 524 -13.56 10.40 1.98
CA PRO A 524 -12.88 10.71 3.24
C PRO A 524 -11.59 11.51 3.08
N PHE A 525 -11.05 11.67 1.87
CA PHE A 525 -9.92 12.55 1.59
C PHE A 525 -10.31 14.00 1.25
N ARG A 526 -11.62 14.30 1.09
CA ARG A 526 -12.12 15.59 0.61
C ARG A 526 -12.70 16.42 1.75
N VAL A 527 -12.34 17.69 1.81
CA VAL A 527 -12.97 18.70 2.67
C VAL A 527 -13.57 19.79 1.81
N ASN A 528 -14.88 20.00 1.97
CA ASN A 528 -15.61 21.09 1.33
C ASN A 528 -15.41 22.38 2.14
N ALA A 529 -14.17 22.90 2.11
CA ALA A 529 -13.61 23.82 3.10
C ALA A 529 -14.37 25.16 3.23
N GLY A 530 -14.75 25.80 2.12
CA GLY A 530 -15.47 27.08 2.15
C GLY A 530 -15.13 27.97 0.95
N PRO A 531 -15.61 29.23 0.91
CA PRO A 531 -15.27 30.20 -0.12
C PRO A 531 -13.78 30.51 -0.20
N VAL A 532 -13.32 30.92 -1.37
CA VAL A 532 -11.88 31.18 -1.64
C VAL A 532 -11.21 32.18 -0.69
N HIS A 533 -11.98 33.12 -0.11
CA HIS A 533 -11.47 34.11 0.85
C HIS A 533 -11.35 33.59 2.29
N ALA A 534 -11.86 32.40 2.60
CA ALA A 534 -11.86 31.92 3.97
C ALA A 534 -10.44 31.62 4.44
N TYR A 535 -10.17 31.93 5.70
CA TYR A 535 -8.92 31.59 6.36
C TYR A 535 -8.89 30.11 6.69
N LEU A 536 -7.71 29.49 6.61
CA LEU A 536 -7.46 28.17 7.17
C LEU A 536 -6.25 28.14 8.10
N GLN A 537 -6.24 27.17 9.01
CA GLN A 537 -5.10 26.86 9.85
C GLN A 537 -4.07 26.02 9.09
N LEU A 538 -2.83 26.52 9.02
CA LEU A 538 -1.67 25.83 8.48
C LEU A 538 -0.81 25.25 9.62
N PRO A 539 0.12 24.31 9.32
CA PRO A 539 1.06 23.78 10.29
C PRO A 539 1.88 24.88 10.98
N GLY A 540 2.29 24.64 12.22
CA GLY A 540 3.11 25.58 13.00
C GLY A 540 2.36 26.84 13.48
N GLY A 541 1.03 26.81 13.60
CA GLY A 541 0.23 27.93 14.12
C GLY A 541 -0.07 29.05 13.11
N ARG A 542 0.44 28.92 11.89
CA ARG A 542 0.22 29.85 10.78
C ARG A 542 -1.21 29.81 10.26
N THR A 543 -1.66 30.89 9.63
CA THR A 543 -2.92 30.95 8.88
C THR A 543 -2.65 31.31 7.42
N GLY A 544 -3.53 30.90 6.50
CA GLY A 544 -3.48 31.29 5.09
C GLY A 544 -4.88 31.44 4.51
N TYR A 545 -4.98 31.74 3.22
CA TYR A 545 -6.27 31.75 2.50
C TYR A 545 -6.49 30.46 1.70
N LEU A 546 -7.74 30.02 1.59
CA LEU A 546 -8.08 28.87 0.73
C LEU A 546 -7.68 29.10 -0.74
N SER A 547 -7.73 30.34 -1.23
CA SER A 547 -7.28 30.72 -2.59
C SER A 547 -5.78 30.52 -2.82
N GLU A 548 -4.96 30.44 -1.78
CA GLU A 548 -3.51 30.32 -1.86
C GLU A 548 -3.02 28.88 -1.90
N LEU A 549 -3.89 27.92 -1.52
CA LEU A 549 -3.53 26.51 -1.53
C LEU A 549 -3.24 26.00 -2.95
N ARG A 550 -2.22 25.15 -3.06
CA ARG A 550 -1.80 24.48 -4.29
C ARG A 550 -1.53 23.00 -4.01
N SER A 551 -1.53 22.18 -5.06
CA SER A 551 -1.06 20.80 -4.98
C SER A 551 0.36 20.75 -4.40
N GLY A 552 0.61 19.80 -3.50
CA GLY A 552 1.87 19.66 -2.77
C GLY A 552 2.01 20.58 -1.54
N ALA A 553 1.07 21.50 -1.29
CA ALA A 553 1.07 22.29 -0.06
C ALA A 553 0.71 21.44 1.15
N GLU A 554 1.19 21.85 2.32
CA GLU A 554 0.85 21.24 3.61
C GLU A 554 -0.27 22.01 4.32
N VAL A 555 -1.24 21.28 4.86
CA VAL A 555 -2.32 21.83 5.69
C VAL A 555 -2.39 21.09 7.02
N MET A 556 -3.00 21.74 8.01
CA MET A 556 -3.27 21.10 9.30
C MET A 556 -4.65 20.44 9.28
N VAL A 557 -4.70 19.14 9.54
CA VAL A 557 -5.92 18.38 9.83
C VAL A 557 -6.08 18.28 11.34
N ALA A 558 -7.30 18.43 11.82
CA ALA A 558 -7.61 18.31 13.24
C ALA A 558 -8.81 17.38 13.45
N ASP A 559 -8.80 16.63 14.56
CA ASP A 559 -9.92 15.79 14.99
C ASP A 559 -10.84 16.50 15.99
N ALA A 560 -11.96 15.88 16.34
CA ALA A 560 -12.93 16.41 17.29
C ALA A 560 -12.39 16.56 18.74
N GLN A 561 -11.28 15.90 19.08
CA GLN A 561 -10.63 15.90 20.38
C GLN A 561 -9.44 16.87 20.46
N GLY A 562 -9.14 17.54 19.35
CA GLY A 562 -8.06 18.52 19.23
C GLY A 562 -6.73 17.92 18.81
N ALA A 563 -6.62 16.62 18.53
CA ALA A 563 -5.39 16.09 17.94
C ALA A 563 -5.22 16.65 16.53
N THR A 564 -4.01 17.11 16.21
CA THR A 564 -3.69 17.73 14.93
C THR A 564 -2.58 16.96 14.23
N ARG A 565 -2.61 16.91 12.90
CA ARG A 565 -1.54 16.36 12.08
C ARG A 565 -1.40 17.14 10.78
N THR A 566 -0.23 17.10 10.17
CA THR A 566 -0.04 17.67 8.82
C THR A 566 -0.55 16.70 7.76
N ALA A 567 -1.18 17.22 6.72
CA ALA A 567 -1.58 16.47 5.53
C ALA A 567 -1.19 17.23 4.25
N LEU A 568 -0.85 16.49 3.20
CA LEU A 568 -0.54 17.04 1.89
C LEU A 568 -1.81 17.29 1.08
N VAL A 569 -1.85 18.43 0.39
CA VAL A 569 -2.89 18.76 -0.57
C VAL A 569 -2.59 18.07 -1.90
N GLY A 570 -3.49 17.18 -2.34
CA GLY A 570 -3.43 16.56 -3.66
C GLY A 570 -3.90 17.53 -4.75
N ARG A 571 -5.09 18.11 -4.57
CA ARG A 571 -5.62 19.18 -5.45
C ARG A 571 -6.61 20.08 -4.74
N VAL A 572 -6.78 21.29 -5.26
CA VAL A 572 -7.80 22.24 -4.83
C VAL A 572 -8.77 22.49 -5.97
N LYS A 573 -10.04 22.15 -5.78
CA LYS A 573 -11.10 22.37 -6.77
C LYS A 573 -11.88 23.64 -6.41
N ILE A 574 -11.76 24.67 -7.23
CA ILE A 574 -12.54 25.90 -7.11
C ILE A 574 -13.74 25.82 -8.06
N GLU A 575 -14.95 25.96 -7.52
CA GLU A 575 -16.20 25.96 -8.29
C GLU A 575 -17.24 26.89 -7.67
N SER A 576 -18.12 27.46 -8.49
CA SER A 576 -19.22 28.30 -7.99
C SER A 576 -20.38 27.43 -7.51
N ARG A 577 -20.79 27.57 -6.24
CA ARG A 577 -21.91 26.83 -5.63
C ARG A 577 -22.75 27.71 -4.72
N PRO A 578 -24.00 27.32 -4.40
CA PRO A 578 -24.78 27.98 -3.36
C PRO A 578 -24.07 27.89 -2.01
N LEU A 579 -24.00 29.02 -1.31
CA LEU A 579 -23.37 29.18 -0.01
C LEU A 579 -24.42 29.41 1.10
N VAL A 580 -24.04 29.03 2.31
CA VAL A 580 -24.76 29.30 3.55
C VAL A 580 -23.82 30.06 4.50
N LEU A 581 -24.33 31.13 5.10
CA LEU A 581 -23.68 31.84 6.19
C LEU A 581 -24.11 31.22 7.51
N VAL A 582 -23.14 30.77 8.29
CA VAL A 582 -23.31 30.33 9.67
C VAL A 582 -22.79 31.43 10.57
N GLU A 583 -23.70 32.05 11.33
CA GLU A 583 -23.37 33.01 12.38
C GLU A 583 -23.36 32.28 13.73
N ALA A 584 -22.35 32.54 14.54
CA ALA A 584 -22.19 31.95 15.85
C ALA A 584 -21.65 32.96 16.85
N GLU A 585 -21.77 32.64 18.13
CA GLU A 585 -21.32 33.44 19.25
C GLU A 585 -20.38 32.61 20.10
N LEU A 586 -19.18 33.13 20.39
CA LEU A 586 -18.23 32.51 21.29
C LEU A 586 -18.71 32.63 22.76
N PRO A 587 -18.14 31.84 23.70
CA PRO A 587 -18.54 31.88 25.11
C PRO A 587 -18.43 33.26 25.78
N ASP A 588 -17.58 34.15 25.25
CA ASP A 588 -17.38 35.53 25.70
C ASP A 588 -18.36 36.54 25.06
N GLY A 589 -19.28 36.08 24.21
CA GLY A 589 -20.25 36.90 23.51
C GLY A 589 -19.74 37.51 22.19
N GLU A 590 -18.49 37.21 21.79
CA GLU A 590 -17.96 37.73 20.52
C GLU A 590 -18.64 37.05 19.32
N PRO A 591 -19.14 37.82 18.34
CA PRO A 591 -19.72 37.26 17.14
C PRO A 591 -18.62 36.72 16.22
N CYS A 592 -18.86 35.52 15.69
CA CYS A 592 -18.03 34.90 14.67
C CYS A 592 -18.90 34.30 13.56
N SER A 593 -18.31 34.08 12.40
CA SER A 593 -19.04 33.52 11.27
C SER A 593 -18.15 32.70 10.35
N VAL A 594 -18.81 31.82 9.59
CA VAL A 594 -18.18 31.06 8.51
C VAL A 594 -19.17 30.91 7.36
N LEU A 595 -18.69 31.13 6.14
CA LEU A 595 -19.42 30.79 4.93
C LEU A 595 -19.02 29.38 4.48
N LEU A 596 -20.02 28.56 4.17
CA LEU A 596 -19.84 27.17 3.73
C LEU A 596 -20.71 26.89 2.52
N GLN A 597 -20.47 25.78 1.82
CA GLN A 597 -21.40 25.35 0.79
C GLN A 597 -22.72 24.90 1.42
N ASN A 598 -23.84 25.30 0.83
CA ASN A 598 -25.16 24.77 1.16
C ASN A 598 -25.34 23.37 0.53
N ALA A 599 -24.83 22.34 1.21
CA ALA A 599 -24.96 20.94 0.80
C ALA A 599 -24.91 20.00 2.01
N GLU A 600 -25.56 18.83 1.90
CA GLU A 600 -25.62 17.83 2.98
C GLU A 600 -24.25 17.21 3.36
N THR A 601 -23.29 17.31 2.44
CA THR A 601 -21.91 16.82 2.59
C THR A 601 -21.02 17.79 3.35
N VAL A 602 -21.51 18.99 3.68
CA VAL A 602 -20.75 19.98 4.45
C VAL A 602 -21.29 20.02 5.87
N ARG A 603 -20.43 19.70 6.82
CA ARG A 603 -20.77 19.63 8.24
C ARG A 603 -19.70 20.32 9.06
N LEU A 604 -20.15 20.95 10.14
CA LEU A 604 -19.26 21.38 11.21
C LEU A 604 -19.23 20.29 12.28
N VAL A 605 -18.05 20.02 12.81
CA VAL A 605 -17.92 19.14 13.97
C VAL A 605 -18.43 19.90 15.19
N GLY A 606 -19.36 19.31 15.93
CA GLY A 606 -19.86 19.83 17.20
C GLY A 606 -19.24 19.10 18.39
N PRO A 607 -19.39 19.64 19.62
CA PRO A 607 -19.04 18.94 20.84
C PRO A 607 -19.86 17.64 21.01
N ALA A 608 -19.38 16.74 21.88
CA ALA A 608 -19.96 15.42 22.14
C ALA A 608 -21.51 15.43 22.29
N PRO A 609 -22.21 14.36 21.89
CA PRO A 609 -23.66 14.35 21.74
C PRO A 609 -24.40 14.75 23.04
N GLY A 610 -25.22 15.80 22.95
CA GLY A 610 -26.03 16.32 24.07
C GLY A 610 -26.32 17.82 24.02
N THR A 611 -25.49 18.61 23.35
CA THR A 611 -25.68 20.05 23.11
C THR A 611 -26.14 20.29 21.67
N SER A 612 -27.45 20.39 21.46
CA SER A 612 -28.00 20.80 20.17
C SER A 612 -27.56 22.25 19.86
N SER A 613 -27.09 22.50 18.62
CA SER A 613 -26.72 23.82 18.05
C SER A 613 -25.36 24.43 18.44
N SER A 614 -24.34 23.60 18.72
CA SER A 614 -22.96 24.07 18.96
C SER A 614 -21.99 23.56 17.90
N ALA A 615 -21.05 24.41 17.46
CA ALA A 615 -19.94 24.05 16.59
C ALA A 615 -18.61 24.21 17.33
N SER A 616 -17.63 23.34 17.06
CA SER A 616 -16.28 23.46 17.59
C SER A 616 -15.54 24.57 16.84
N SER A 617 -15.19 25.64 17.54
CA SER A 617 -14.34 26.70 17.04
C SER A 617 -13.00 26.71 17.77
N SER A 618 -11.91 27.09 17.10
CA SER A 618 -10.63 27.37 17.76
C SER A 618 -10.37 28.87 17.74
N SER A 619 -10.19 29.47 18.92
CA SER A 619 -9.69 30.83 19.10
C SER A 619 -8.18 30.80 19.33
N SER A 620 -7.44 31.77 18.80
CA SER A 620 -5.97 31.83 18.97
C SER A 620 -5.51 32.61 20.20
N ARG A 621 -6.31 32.69 21.27
CA ARG A 621 -5.94 33.37 22.51
C ARG A 621 -5.11 32.47 23.44
N GLY A 622 -3.79 32.43 23.23
CA GLY A 622 -2.82 31.89 24.19
C GLY A 622 -2.34 32.98 25.17
N GLY A 623 -2.73 32.90 26.44
CA GLY A 623 -2.59 34.01 27.40
C GLY A 623 -1.33 34.04 28.29
N LYS A 624 -1.08 35.23 28.85
CA LYS A 624 -0.75 35.53 30.26
C LYS A 624 -0.94 37.04 30.49
N ASP A 625 -1.65 37.38 31.56
CA ASP A 625 -1.82 38.72 32.16
C ASP A 625 -2.31 39.87 31.25
N GLY A 626 -3.61 40.15 31.33
CA GLY A 626 -4.11 41.53 31.33
C GLY A 626 -3.76 42.44 30.14
N GLN A 627 -3.94 42.01 28.89
CA GLN A 627 -4.23 42.93 27.78
C GLN A 627 -4.85 42.18 26.61
N ALA A 628 -5.93 42.73 26.05
CA ALA A 628 -6.67 42.17 24.94
C ALA A 628 -5.78 42.12 23.67
N ALA A 629 -5.29 40.93 23.31
CA ALA A 629 -4.54 40.72 22.07
C ALA A 629 -5.50 40.52 20.88
N GLY A 630 -5.99 41.63 20.34
CA GLY A 630 -6.63 41.70 19.01
C GLY A 630 -5.58 41.95 17.93
N GLY A 631 -4.63 41.02 17.73
CA GLY A 631 -3.58 41.17 16.74
C GLY A 631 -4.04 40.78 15.34
N ALA A 632 -3.91 41.70 14.39
CA ALA A 632 -3.99 41.43 12.96
C ALA A 632 -2.99 40.36 12.50
N ARG A 633 -3.28 39.67 11.39
CA ARG A 633 -2.30 38.77 10.74
C ARG A 633 -2.06 39.24 9.30
N HIS A 634 -0.83 39.61 8.99
CA HIS A 634 -0.37 39.87 7.63
C HIS A 634 0.47 38.68 7.17
N THR A 635 0.17 38.14 5.99
CA THR A 635 0.89 37.00 5.39
C THR A 635 1.07 35.78 6.30
N GLY A 636 0.10 35.53 7.18
CA GLY A 636 0.06 34.34 8.04
C GLY A 636 0.88 34.43 9.33
N VAL A 637 1.52 35.58 9.59
CA VAL A 637 2.28 35.87 10.82
C VAL A 637 1.47 36.84 11.70
N ALA A 638 1.45 36.59 13.01
CA ALA A 638 0.83 37.51 13.96
C ALA A 638 1.61 38.82 14.01
N ILE A 639 0.92 39.94 13.74
CA ILE A 639 1.48 41.28 13.81
C ILE A 639 0.62 42.14 14.75
N ASP A 640 1.27 43.04 15.47
CA ASP A 640 0.59 43.98 16.38
C ASP A 640 0.05 45.17 15.56
N GLU A 641 -0.94 44.93 14.70
CA GLU A 641 -1.65 45.95 13.94
C GLU A 641 -3.16 45.88 14.17
N SER A 642 -3.83 47.03 14.08
CA SER A 642 -5.29 47.15 14.20
C SER A 642 -5.95 46.95 12.84
N ILE A 643 -6.45 45.73 12.56
CA ILE A 643 -7.27 45.44 11.38
C ILE A 643 -8.74 45.24 11.81
N THR A 644 -9.66 45.95 11.15
CA THR A 644 -11.11 45.77 11.34
C THR A 644 -11.69 44.93 10.20
N GLU A 645 -12.05 43.68 10.49
CA GLU A 645 -12.79 42.79 9.58
C GLU A 645 -14.27 42.78 9.98
N ARG A 646 -15.21 42.81 9.02
CA ARG A 646 -16.67 42.85 9.26
C ARG A 646 -17.39 41.67 8.65
#